data_AF-A0A813W9E1-F1
#
_entry.id   AF-A0A813W9E1-F1
#
_cell.length_a   1.000
_cell.length_b   1.000
_cell.length_c   1.000
_cell.angle_alpha   90.00
_cell.angle_beta   90.00
_cell.angle_gamma   90.00
#
_symmetry.space_group_name_H-M   'P 1'
#
loop_
_entity.id
_entity.type
_entity.pdbx_description
1 polymer ?
#
loop_
_entity_poly.entity_id
_entity_poly.type
_entity_poly.pdbx_seq_one_letter_code
_entity_poly.pdbx_strand_id
1 'polypeptide(L)'
;MVLDDKQTVLTISMAYSGCSCHLSSTCVNQLSIYKNDFGNITLFDVPGFYIGCYVIEALLQSTLQCFYDQTCIDELLLYLTTASPINVTALDPSLSSQYSEDSTIENLLNSLMIEEWNPIQIYDRYYNECQPIECTYTIKTRNSVIYIITTMFGIVGGLITVLKLVVPRLVKFIRKKRSRLSPSNIGVSLATYIRNLFPILKSYFLTLNLFPSVPASTDEHQLKNQKISTRLYVLLLILSITILLLYTSLADITKTINVPAPALTKYEQLYSKYSQTLTCPCQHISINYEKFLSIEYTFHQVCTSFFITEEWISYLMMSNEATSAYINFQWTASNAFQALRGFCELVESTINNSLIQFNSSQYITASVGSSELFKSQAQSFIDQFISSTINTFVLSLNTIRNSTHGDSLVSGLWTNYVITLGTSVSNEAIVFTVPAGYSKCGCAQSSTCIAQSSILSSQTNMGTFYVPGFYTGCYVIEALLQSTLQCFYDQACINELILYLSSVSPINATALNSSLSTQYSEDSTIENLLNSLMIEEWNPTKIYDRYYDECQPIECTYSIKTRNSVIYIITTIFGIIGGLITVLRCVVPQMVKVFNVTGFYVGCYTTEALLRSTLECFYNQTCIDNLQIYLSPHSPMYVTALDSSLPSQYSEYSTIENLLNNLMIEEWNPTQMYDRYYDECQPIECTYTIKTRNNILYVITTLIGIIGGLTRVSKILVPISVKIIVYCIRKWRNRVVPQISIIQT
;
A
#
# COMPACT_ATOMS: atom_id res chain seq x y z
N MET A 1 23.30 49.70 -60.34
CA MET A 1 24.30 50.60 -59.76
C MET A 1 25.17 49.73 -58.88
N VAL A 2 26.39 49.47 -59.35
CA VAL A 2 27.38 48.62 -58.68
C VAL A 2 27.77 49.34 -57.39
N LEU A 3 27.37 48.80 -56.23
CA LEU A 3 27.93 49.23 -54.95
C LEU A 3 29.30 48.55 -54.84
N ASP A 4 30.27 49.21 -55.45
CA ASP A 4 31.69 49.00 -55.21
C ASP A 4 32.03 49.78 -53.94
N ASP A 5 31.89 49.13 -52.79
CA ASP A 5 32.62 49.48 -51.57
C ASP A 5 32.58 48.28 -50.62
N LYS A 6 33.73 47.61 -50.52
CA LYS A 6 34.02 46.65 -49.45
C LYS A 6 34.09 47.42 -48.12
N GLN A 7 32.96 47.82 -47.57
CA GLN A 7 32.88 48.13 -46.14
C GLN A 7 32.92 46.80 -45.40
N THR A 8 34.11 46.41 -44.94
CA THR A 8 34.27 45.33 -43.97
C THR A 8 33.62 45.74 -42.66
N VAL A 9 32.49 45.12 -42.34
CA VAL A 9 31.91 45.18 -41.01
C VAL A 9 32.81 44.35 -40.09
N LEU A 10 33.62 45.03 -39.27
CA LEU A 10 34.43 44.39 -38.24
C LEU A 10 33.55 44.14 -37.01
N THR A 11 33.27 42.87 -36.73
CA THR A 11 32.66 42.45 -35.47
C THR A 11 33.76 42.30 -34.42
N ILE A 12 33.72 43.15 -33.40
CA ILE A 12 34.61 43.04 -32.24
C ILE A 12 33.75 42.50 -31.09
N SER A 13 34.17 41.41 -30.46
CA SER A 13 33.51 40.92 -29.25
C SER A 13 33.58 42.00 -28.17
N MET A 14 32.44 42.37 -27.58
CA MET A 14 32.48 43.23 -26.41
C MET A 14 33.23 42.53 -25.27
N ALA A 15 33.93 43.31 -24.47
CA ALA A 15 34.61 42.84 -23.27
C ALA A 15 34.15 43.66 -22.07
N TYR A 16 33.77 42.97 -21.00
CA TYR A 16 33.36 43.57 -19.74
C TYR A 16 34.43 43.20 -18.69
N SER A 17 35.05 44.21 -18.08
CA SER A 17 36.16 44.06 -17.11
C SER A 17 37.30 43.14 -17.57
N GLY A 18 37.65 43.18 -18.85
CA GLY A 18 38.72 42.34 -19.42
C GLY A 18 38.30 40.89 -19.73
N CYS A 19 37.03 40.52 -19.48
CA CYS A 19 36.42 39.26 -19.88
C CYS A 19 35.73 39.45 -21.25
N SER A 20 36.12 38.67 -22.26
CA SER A 20 35.55 38.75 -23.61
C SER A 20 34.28 37.90 -23.73
N CYS A 21 33.22 38.49 -24.32
CA CYS A 21 31.98 37.79 -24.63
C CYS A 21 32.14 36.65 -25.65
N HIS A 22 33.28 36.58 -26.34
CA HIS A 22 33.59 35.46 -27.21
C HIS A 22 34.05 34.21 -26.43
N LEU A 23 34.62 34.41 -25.24
CA LEU A 23 35.21 33.34 -24.43
C LEU A 23 34.32 32.92 -23.27
N SER A 24 33.49 33.83 -22.76
CA SER A 24 32.54 33.54 -21.67
C SER A 24 31.25 34.31 -21.83
N SER A 25 30.12 33.64 -21.57
CA SER A 25 28.79 34.26 -21.51
C SER A 25 28.55 35.03 -20.21
N THR A 26 29.31 34.73 -19.15
CA THR A 26 29.08 35.26 -17.80
C THR A 26 29.79 36.60 -17.54
N CYS A 27 30.50 37.15 -18.52
CA CYS A 27 31.18 38.43 -18.34
C CYS A 27 30.17 39.55 -18.08
N VAL A 28 30.36 40.28 -16.98
CA VAL A 28 29.52 41.40 -16.56
C VAL A 28 30.36 42.59 -16.10
N ASN A 29 29.73 43.76 -16.10
CA ASN A 29 30.20 45.01 -15.52
C ASN A 29 29.06 45.69 -14.78
N GLN A 30 29.41 46.52 -13.79
CA GLN A 30 28.47 47.43 -13.15
C GLN A 30 27.72 48.24 -14.23
N LEU A 31 26.39 48.27 -14.15
CA LEU A 31 25.56 49.07 -15.05
C LEU A 31 25.73 50.54 -14.67
N SER A 32 26.04 51.35 -15.68
CA SER A 32 26.10 52.80 -15.53
C SER A 32 25.39 53.53 -16.66
N ILE A 33 24.88 54.70 -16.34
CA ILE A 33 24.32 55.67 -17.29
C ILE A 33 25.46 56.59 -17.71
N TYR A 34 25.70 56.70 -19.02
CA TYR A 34 26.80 57.49 -19.57
C TYR A 34 26.29 58.69 -20.37
N LYS A 35 27.08 59.76 -20.38
CA LYS A 35 26.93 60.84 -21.37
C LYS A 35 27.91 60.61 -22.53
N ASN A 36 27.37 60.44 -23.73
CA ASN A 36 28.19 60.28 -24.95
C ASN A 36 28.71 61.65 -25.45
N ASP A 37 29.72 62.20 -24.77
CA ASP A 37 30.49 63.36 -25.23
C ASP A 37 32.00 63.06 -25.16
N PHE A 38 32.58 62.50 -26.23
CA PHE A 38 34.04 62.34 -26.46
C PHE A 38 34.91 61.74 -25.33
N GLY A 39 34.29 60.89 -24.50
CA GLY A 39 34.91 60.09 -23.46
C GLY A 39 33.78 59.73 -22.51
N ASN A 40 33.41 58.45 -22.41
CA ASN A 40 32.23 58.01 -21.67
C ASN A 40 32.32 58.47 -20.19
N ILE A 41 31.73 59.62 -19.86
CA ILE A 41 31.63 60.10 -18.48
C ILE A 41 30.47 59.36 -17.85
N THR A 42 30.77 58.56 -16.82
CA THR A 42 29.75 57.93 -15.98
C THR A 42 28.95 59.02 -15.26
N LEU A 43 27.65 59.07 -15.50
CA LEU A 43 26.72 59.98 -14.83
C LEU A 43 26.19 59.37 -13.53
N PHE A 44 25.84 58.09 -13.57
CA PHE A 44 25.25 57.38 -12.44
C PHE A 44 25.51 55.88 -12.58
N ASP A 45 26.06 55.25 -11.53
CA ASP A 45 26.15 53.80 -11.42
C ASP A 45 24.89 53.31 -10.71
N VAL A 46 24.17 52.35 -11.30
CA VAL A 46 22.94 51.81 -10.70
C VAL A 46 23.32 50.70 -9.71
N PRO A 47 23.38 50.96 -8.39
CA PRO A 47 23.93 50.03 -7.41
C PRO A 47 23.23 48.67 -7.48
N GLY A 48 24.04 47.62 -7.53
CA GLY A 48 23.54 46.25 -7.59
C GLY A 48 23.08 45.78 -8.97
N PHE A 49 23.01 46.65 -9.99
CA PHE A 49 22.66 46.26 -11.36
C PHE A 49 23.90 46.06 -12.23
N TYR A 50 23.88 45.01 -13.03
CA TYR A 50 24.96 44.69 -13.97
C TYR A 50 24.46 44.68 -15.42
N ILE A 51 25.38 44.95 -16.33
CA ILE A 51 25.27 44.71 -17.77
C ILE A 51 26.33 43.68 -18.16
N GLY A 52 26.06 42.84 -19.14
CA GLY A 52 27.01 41.82 -19.55
C GLY A 52 26.76 41.32 -20.96
N CYS A 53 27.46 40.25 -21.31
CA CYS A 53 27.34 39.63 -22.64
C CYS A 53 25.91 39.19 -22.96
N TYR A 54 25.20 38.70 -21.94
CA TYR A 54 23.79 38.35 -22.02
C TYR A 54 23.00 39.05 -20.91
N VAL A 55 21.84 39.59 -21.26
CA VAL A 55 20.98 40.32 -20.33
C VAL A 55 20.55 39.44 -19.16
N ILE A 56 20.26 38.16 -19.40
CA ILE A 56 19.87 37.22 -18.34
C ILE A 56 21.03 36.94 -17.39
N GLU A 57 22.23 36.67 -17.89
CA GLU A 57 23.42 36.45 -17.04
C GLU A 57 23.73 37.67 -16.18
N ALA A 58 23.61 38.86 -16.78
CA ALA A 58 23.79 40.12 -16.06
C ALA A 58 22.71 40.33 -14.99
N LEU A 59 21.46 39.98 -15.29
CA LEU A 59 20.34 40.05 -14.35
C LEU A 59 20.53 39.06 -13.19
N LEU A 60 20.91 37.82 -13.47
CA LEU A 60 21.14 36.78 -12.47
C LEU A 60 22.21 37.20 -11.45
N GLN A 61 23.27 37.87 -11.93
CA GLN A 61 24.34 38.42 -11.10
C GLN A 61 23.99 39.77 -10.45
N SER A 62 22.89 40.41 -10.87
CA SER A 62 22.37 41.64 -10.25
C SER A 62 21.68 41.35 -8.92
N THR A 63 21.48 42.41 -8.13
CA THR A 63 20.80 42.40 -6.83
C THR A 63 19.67 43.43 -6.84
N LEU A 64 18.87 43.46 -5.77
CA LEU A 64 17.77 44.43 -5.62
C LEU A 64 18.18 45.68 -4.84
N GLN A 65 19.48 45.93 -4.63
CA GLN A 65 19.99 47.00 -3.77
C GLN A 65 19.38 48.38 -4.09
N CYS A 66 19.36 48.80 -5.36
CA CYS A 66 18.74 50.08 -5.73
C CYS A 66 17.24 50.15 -5.43
N PHE A 67 16.53 49.01 -5.43
CA PHE A 67 15.08 48.96 -5.20
C PHE A 67 14.69 49.13 -3.73
N TYR A 68 15.64 49.00 -2.79
CA TYR A 68 15.43 49.30 -1.36
C TYR A 68 15.81 50.75 -1.00
N ASP A 69 16.43 51.51 -1.90
CA ASP A 69 16.84 52.90 -1.69
C ASP A 69 16.01 53.86 -2.55
N GLN A 70 15.13 54.63 -1.90
CA GLN A 70 14.32 55.64 -2.59
C GLN A 70 15.17 56.67 -3.34
N THR A 71 16.34 57.04 -2.80
CA THR A 71 17.25 57.99 -3.45
C THR A 71 17.77 57.44 -4.77
N CYS A 72 18.11 56.14 -4.78
CA CYS A 72 18.57 55.46 -5.99
C CYS A 72 17.48 55.41 -7.06
N ILE A 73 16.25 55.07 -6.68
CA ILE A 73 15.09 55.06 -7.60
C ILE A 73 14.85 56.46 -8.16
N ASP A 74 14.84 57.48 -7.31
CA ASP A 74 14.60 58.86 -7.71
C ASP A 74 15.68 59.33 -8.70
N GLU A 75 16.95 58.98 -8.48
CA GLU A 75 18.06 59.30 -9.39
C GLU A 75 17.96 58.54 -10.71
N LEU A 76 17.62 57.25 -10.68
CA LEU A 76 17.39 56.44 -11.88
C LEU A 76 16.26 57.02 -12.75
N LEU A 77 15.16 57.49 -12.12
CA LEU A 77 14.02 58.09 -12.80
C LEU A 77 14.36 59.41 -13.53
N LEU A 78 15.41 60.12 -13.13
CA LEU A 78 15.85 61.34 -13.84
C LEU A 78 16.33 61.04 -15.27
N TYR A 79 16.83 59.83 -15.51
CA TYR A 79 17.43 59.43 -16.79
C TYR A 79 16.48 58.60 -17.65
N LEU A 80 15.43 58.01 -17.07
CA LEU A 80 14.40 57.29 -17.81
C LEU A 80 13.43 58.32 -18.39
N THR A 81 13.53 58.60 -19.69
CA THR A 81 12.63 59.53 -20.39
C THR A 81 11.21 58.96 -20.47
N THR A 82 10.41 59.13 -19.42
CA THR A 82 9.01 58.70 -19.41
C THR A 82 8.12 59.87 -19.81
N ALA A 83 7.21 59.63 -20.77
CA ALA A 83 6.22 60.63 -21.19
C ALA A 83 5.18 60.97 -20.10
N SER A 84 5.26 60.32 -18.93
CA SER A 84 4.41 60.55 -17.77
C SER A 84 5.21 60.30 -16.48
N PRO A 85 4.99 61.10 -15.42
CA PRO A 85 5.65 60.87 -14.13
C PRO A 85 5.16 59.53 -13.55
N ILE A 86 6.09 58.60 -13.34
CA ILE A 86 5.83 57.32 -12.68
C ILE A 86 6.18 57.51 -11.20
N ASN A 87 5.24 57.23 -10.30
CA ASN A 87 5.48 57.25 -8.87
C ASN A 87 5.89 55.86 -8.40
N VAL A 88 7.20 55.64 -8.21
CA VAL A 88 7.77 54.36 -7.78
C VAL A 88 8.29 54.53 -6.35
N THR A 89 7.82 53.69 -5.44
CA THR A 89 8.29 53.65 -4.05
C THR A 89 9.27 52.51 -3.86
N ALA A 90 10.32 52.74 -3.08
CA ALA A 90 11.27 51.71 -2.66
C ALA A 90 10.57 50.59 -1.87
N LEU A 91 11.15 49.39 -1.96
CA LEU A 91 10.78 48.24 -1.16
C LEU A 91 11.07 48.53 0.33
N ASP A 92 10.26 47.96 1.21
CA ASP A 92 10.36 48.20 2.65
C ASP A 92 11.38 47.24 3.30
N PRO A 93 12.56 47.73 3.74
CA PRO A 93 13.57 46.89 4.38
C PRO A 93 13.18 46.45 5.80
N SER A 94 12.09 47.00 6.36
CA SER A 94 11.61 46.62 7.70
C SER A 94 10.73 45.36 7.70
N LEU A 95 10.30 44.90 6.52
CA LEU A 95 9.61 43.63 6.38
C LEU A 95 10.61 42.48 6.53
N SER A 96 10.24 41.46 7.31
CA SER A 96 11.07 40.27 7.49
C SER A 96 11.19 39.52 6.17
N SER A 97 12.38 39.55 5.56
CA SER A 97 12.75 38.73 4.41
C SER A 97 13.86 37.77 4.80
N GLN A 98 13.88 36.58 4.20
CA GLN A 98 15.01 35.66 4.34
C GLN A 98 16.20 36.06 3.46
N TYR A 99 16.01 37.00 2.52
CA TYR A 99 17.05 37.49 1.62
C TYR A 99 17.58 38.84 2.10
N SER A 100 18.88 39.05 1.93
CA SER A 100 19.51 40.35 2.12
C SER A 100 19.36 41.22 0.88
N GLU A 101 19.49 42.55 1.03
CA GLU A 101 19.38 43.50 -0.10
C GLU A 101 20.45 43.27 -1.20
N ASP A 102 21.60 42.71 -0.81
CA ASP A 102 22.72 42.33 -1.69
C ASP A 102 22.61 40.87 -2.21
N SER A 103 21.53 40.17 -1.91
CA SER A 103 21.27 38.85 -2.49
C SER A 103 21.07 38.98 -4.00
N THR A 104 21.76 38.14 -4.76
CA THR A 104 21.63 38.13 -6.22
C THR A 104 20.26 37.61 -6.65
N ILE A 105 19.78 38.04 -7.81
CA ILE A 105 18.54 37.53 -8.40
C ILE A 105 18.62 36.02 -8.60
N GLU A 106 19.80 35.47 -8.93
CA GLU A 106 20.03 34.04 -8.98
C GLU A 106 19.73 33.34 -7.64
N ASN A 107 20.18 33.88 -6.51
CA ASN A 107 19.90 33.32 -5.18
C ASN A 107 18.41 33.32 -4.86
N LEU A 108 17.73 34.42 -5.22
CA LEU A 108 16.28 34.54 -5.07
C LEU A 108 15.57 33.47 -5.91
N LEU A 109 15.93 33.32 -7.20
CA LEU A 109 15.33 32.33 -8.10
C LEU A 109 15.61 30.88 -7.69
N ASN A 110 16.81 30.58 -7.19
CA ASN A 110 17.17 29.25 -6.68
C ASN A 110 16.28 28.83 -5.48
N SER A 111 15.71 29.81 -4.78
CA SER A 111 14.76 29.61 -3.69
C SER A 111 13.31 29.92 -4.10
N LEU A 112 13.05 29.97 -5.42
CA LEU A 112 11.76 30.30 -6.04
C LEU A 112 11.16 31.65 -5.62
N MET A 113 12.00 32.55 -5.10
CA MET A 113 11.59 33.83 -4.50
C MET A 113 10.58 33.66 -3.37
N ILE A 114 10.55 32.49 -2.72
CA ILE A 114 9.66 32.20 -1.60
C ILE A 114 10.26 32.80 -0.34
N GLU A 115 9.45 33.45 0.50
CA GLU A 115 9.88 34.04 1.78
C GLU A 115 9.72 33.06 2.95
N GLU A 116 8.63 32.29 2.98
CA GLU A 116 8.36 31.30 4.03
C GLU A 116 7.53 30.14 3.49
N TRP A 117 7.93 28.90 3.83
CA TRP A 117 7.10 27.72 3.63
C TRP A 117 6.24 27.48 4.88
N ASN A 118 4.92 27.43 4.71
CA ASN A 118 3.97 27.15 5.80
C ASN A 118 3.33 25.76 5.67
N PRO A 119 4.08 24.66 5.89
CA PRO A 119 3.55 23.30 5.74
C PRO A 119 2.58 22.97 6.87
N ILE A 120 1.31 22.74 6.52
CA ILE A 120 0.29 22.26 7.45
C ILE A 120 0.24 20.73 7.34
N GLN A 121 0.78 20.03 8.33
CA GLN A 121 0.67 18.56 8.42
C GLN A 121 -0.68 18.18 9.04
N ILE A 122 -1.57 17.59 8.25
CA ILE A 122 -2.93 17.20 8.70
C ILE A 122 -3.01 15.68 8.80
N TYR A 123 -2.62 15.13 9.94
CA TYR A 123 -2.62 13.68 10.17
C TYR A 123 -3.99 13.04 9.95
N ASP A 124 -5.08 13.71 10.34
CA ASP A 124 -6.44 13.18 10.17
C ASP A 124 -6.80 12.95 8.69
N ARG A 125 -6.38 13.85 7.78
CA ARG A 125 -6.58 13.65 6.33
C ARG A 125 -5.73 12.49 5.82
N TYR A 126 -4.46 12.44 6.22
CA TYR A 126 -3.58 11.33 5.86
C TYR A 126 -4.17 9.98 6.30
N TYR A 127 -4.63 9.88 7.55
CA TYR A 127 -5.22 8.64 8.08
C TYR A 127 -6.50 8.25 7.32
N ASN A 128 -7.36 9.22 7.01
CA ASN A 128 -8.61 8.99 6.27
C ASN A 128 -8.36 8.60 4.79
N GLU A 129 -7.35 9.18 4.14
CA GLU A 129 -6.93 8.80 2.77
C GLU A 129 -6.24 7.44 2.73
N CYS A 130 -5.43 7.13 3.74
CA CYS A 130 -4.71 5.86 3.84
C CYS A 130 -5.67 4.66 4.00
N GLN A 131 -6.92 4.89 4.41
CA GLN A 131 -8.00 3.91 4.53
C GLN A 131 -7.51 2.54 5.04
N PRO A 132 -6.94 2.48 6.27
CA PRO A 132 -6.31 1.26 6.74
C PRO A 132 -7.31 0.11 6.76
N ILE A 133 -7.04 -0.90 5.94
CA ILE A 133 -7.95 -2.03 5.67
C ILE A 133 -8.01 -2.97 6.88
N GLU A 134 -6.88 -3.18 7.54
CA GLU A 134 -6.74 -4.11 8.66
C GLU A 134 -5.81 -3.53 9.73
N CYS A 135 -6.22 -3.64 10.99
CA CYS A 135 -5.39 -3.27 12.12
C CYS A 135 -5.25 -4.49 13.04
N THR A 136 -4.07 -5.11 13.02
CA THR A 136 -3.77 -6.28 13.84
C THR A 136 -3.16 -5.89 15.18
N TYR A 137 -3.75 -6.36 16.27
CA TYR A 137 -3.16 -6.25 17.60
C TYR A 137 -3.15 -7.62 18.28
N THR A 138 -2.00 -8.02 18.82
CA THR A 138 -1.84 -9.32 19.47
C THR A 138 -2.03 -9.18 20.98
N ILE A 139 -3.18 -9.61 21.51
CA ILE A 139 -3.40 -9.68 22.95
C ILE A 139 -2.99 -11.06 23.47
N LYS A 140 -1.84 -11.13 24.16
CA LYS A 140 -1.46 -12.29 24.98
C LYS A 140 -2.09 -12.18 26.37
N THR A 141 -3.36 -12.58 26.51
CA THR A 141 -3.99 -12.70 27.83
C THR A 141 -3.74 -14.06 28.46
N ARG A 142 -3.52 -14.08 29.78
CA ARG A 142 -3.63 -15.32 30.56
C ARG A 142 -5.10 -15.76 30.53
N ASN A 143 -5.31 -17.08 30.54
CA ASN A 143 -6.65 -17.64 30.71
C ASN A 143 -7.37 -16.96 31.88
N SER A 144 -8.59 -16.46 31.64
CA SER A 144 -9.33 -15.73 32.66
C SER A 144 -9.56 -16.63 33.88
N VAL A 145 -9.60 -16.02 35.07
CA VAL A 145 -9.86 -16.76 36.32
C VAL A 145 -11.17 -17.54 36.23
N ILE A 146 -12.18 -16.97 35.56
CA ILE A 146 -13.46 -17.63 35.29
C ILE A 146 -13.23 -18.88 34.44
N TYR A 147 -12.49 -18.79 33.33
CA TYR A 147 -12.15 -19.95 32.49
C TYR A 147 -11.45 -21.07 33.28
N ILE A 148 -10.48 -20.70 34.12
CA ILE A 148 -9.73 -21.67 34.93
C ILE A 148 -10.67 -22.38 35.92
N ILE A 149 -11.50 -21.62 36.64
CA ILE A 149 -12.43 -22.16 37.65
C ILE A 149 -13.50 -23.04 37.00
N THR A 150 -14.08 -22.62 35.87
CA THR A 150 -15.13 -23.39 35.17
C THR A 150 -14.56 -24.69 34.59
N THR A 151 -13.35 -24.65 34.05
CA THR A 151 -12.64 -25.83 33.55
C THR A 151 -12.32 -26.80 34.69
N MET A 152 -11.85 -26.30 35.84
CA MET A 152 -11.62 -27.14 37.03
C MET A 152 -12.90 -27.81 37.53
N PHE A 153 -14.01 -27.07 37.64
CA PHE A 153 -15.30 -27.64 38.05
C PHE A 153 -15.83 -28.67 37.07
N GLY A 154 -15.69 -28.43 35.76
CA GLY A 154 -16.03 -29.39 34.71
C GLY A 154 -15.22 -30.68 34.84
N ILE A 155 -13.89 -30.59 34.95
CA ILE A 155 -12.99 -31.74 35.06
C ILE A 155 -13.26 -32.54 36.35
N VAL A 156 -13.36 -31.85 37.50
CA VAL A 156 -13.63 -32.51 38.79
C VAL A 156 -15.01 -33.17 38.79
N GLY A 157 -16.03 -32.49 38.25
CA GLY A 157 -17.39 -33.02 38.13
C GLY A 157 -17.47 -34.24 37.20
N GLY A 158 -16.84 -34.16 36.03
CA GLY A 158 -16.72 -35.25 35.07
C GLY A 158 -15.99 -36.46 35.66
N LEU A 159 -14.81 -36.24 36.24
CA LEU A 159 -13.98 -37.28 36.84
C LEU A 159 -14.69 -38.00 37.98
N ILE A 160 -15.32 -37.28 38.92
CA ILE A 160 -16.09 -37.89 40.01
C ILE A 160 -17.24 -38.74 39.47
N THR A 161 -17.89 -38.28 38.40
CA THR A 161 -19.02 -39.00 37.79
C THR A 161 -18.57 -40.29 37.12
N VAL A 162 -17.47 -40.24 36.36
CA VAL A 162 -16.85 -41.42 35.75
C VAL A 162 -16.40 -42.40 36.83
N LEU A 163 -15.71 -41.94 37.88
CA LEU A 163 -15.27 -42.78 38.98
C LEU A 163 -16.45 -43.44 39.70
N LYS A 164 -17.54 -42.72 39.99
CA LYS A 164 -18.75 -43.30 40.62
C LYS A 164 -19.42 -44.37 39.75
N LEU A 165 -19.28 -44.30 38.43
CA LEU A 165 -19.84 -45.28 37.51
C LEU A 165 -18.92 -46.49 37.34
N VAL A 166 -17.61 -46.25 37.28
CA VAL A 166 -16.59 -47.25 36.96
C VAL A 166 -16.13 -48.01 38.21
N VAL A 167 -15.83 -47.32 39.32
CA VAL A 167 -15.25 -47.93 40.53
C VAL A 167 -16.11 -49.03 41.13
N PRO A 168 -17.44 -48.87 41.34
CA PRO A 168 -18.27 -49.95 41.90
C PRO A 168 -18.28 -51.19 41.00
N ARG A 169 -18.21 -50.99 39.68
CA ARG A 169 -18.19 -52.07 38.69
C ARG A 169 -16.85 -52.79 38.69
N LEU A 170 -15.74 -52.05 38.73
CA LEU A 170 -14.38 -52.59 38.84
C LEU A 170 -14.22 -53.39 40.14
N VAL A 171 -14.71 -52.86 41.26
CA VAL A 171 -14.70 -53.54 42.56
C VAL A 171 -15.55 -54.83 42.53
N LYS A 172 -16.74 -54.81 41.93
CA LYS A 172 -17.58 -56.02 41.76
C LYS A 172 -16.89 -57.05 40.87
N PHE A 173 -16.24 -56.61 39.79
CA PHE A 173 -15.52 -57.46 38.86
C PHE A 173 -14.29 -58.12 39.53
N ILE A 174 -13.51 -57.34 40.27
CA ILE A 174 -12.36 -57.82 41.05
C ILE A 174 -12.81 -58.80 42.15
N ARG A 175 -13.89 -58.50 42.88
CA ARG A 175 -14.47 -59.43 43.88
C ARG A 175 -14.96 -60.74 43.25
N LYS A 176 -15.59 -60.68 42.06
CA LYS A 176 -16.07 -61.85 41.31
C LYS A 176 -14.94 -62.68 40.71
N LYS A 177 -13.79 -62.06 40.40
CA LYS A 177 -12.57 -62.77 39.96
C LYS A 177 -11.83 -63.41 41.14
N ARG A 178 -11.81 -62.75 42.31
CA ARG A 178 -11.20 -63.27 43.55
C ARG A 178 -11.97 -64.47 44.13
N SER A 179 -13.29 -64.57 43.90
CA SER A 179 -14.09 -65.76 44.24
C SER A 179 -14.00 -66.91 43.24
N ARG A 180 -13.19 -66.77 42.17
CA ARG A 180 -12.96 -67.78 41.12
C ARG A 180 -11.47 -68.07 40.92
N LEU A 181 -10.66 -68.02 41.98
CA LEU A 181 -9.36 -68.69 42.00
C LEU A 181 -9.55 -70.11 42.57
N SER A 182 -9.92 -71.03 41.70
CA SER A 182 -9.54 -72.44 41.79
C SER A 182 -8.84 -72.77 40.47
N PRO A 183 -7.68 -73.44 40.47
CA PRO A 183 -6.86 -73.56 39.27
C PRO A 183 -7.40 -74.66 38.36
N SER A 184 -7.82 -74.29 37.15
CA SER A 184 -7.63 -75.15 35.98
C SER A 184 -7.56 -74.30 34.70
N ASN A 185 -6.47 -74.51 33.97
CA ASN A 185 -6.17 -73.92 32.67
C ASN A 185 -7.11 -74.48 31.60
N ILE A 186 -7.78 -73.61 30.83
CA ILE A 186 -8.07 -73.86 29.40
C ILE A 186 -7.96 -72.51 28.67
N GLY A 187 -7.08 -72.43 27.68
CA GLY A 187 -6.96 -71.29 26.77
C GLY A 187 -8.24 -71.16 25.94
N VAL A 188 -9.09 -70.20 26.31
CA VAL A 188 -10.32 -69.88 25.58
C VAL A 188 -10.01 -68.79 24.55
N SER A 189 -10.35 -69.03 23.28
CA SER A 189 -10.18 -68.03 22.22
C SER A 189 -11.02 -66.77 22.48
N LEU A 190 -10.47 -65.60 22.12
CA LEU A 190 -11.12 -64.30 22.27
C LEU A 190 -12.54 -64.27 21.64
N ALA A 191 -12.74 -65.00 20.55
CA ALA A 191 -14.03 -65.11 19.85
C ALA A 191 -15.10 -65.81 20.71
N THR A 192 -14.74 -66.85 21.46
CA THR A 192 -15.66 -67.55 22.37
C THR A 192 -16.02 -66.69 23.59
N TYR A 193 -15.07 -65.87 24.05
CA TYR A 193 -15.31 -64.90 25.13
C TYR A 193 -16.27 -63.79 24.69
N ILE A 194 -16.09 -63.23 23.49
CA ILE A 194 -16.97 -62.21 22.90
C ILE A 194 -18.38 -62.78 22.66
N ARG A 195 -18.49 -64.00 22.14
CA ARG A 195 -19.77 -64.67 21.86
C ARG A 195 -20.58 -64.96 23.12
N ASN A 196 -19.92 -65.25 24.24
CA ASN A 196 -20.58 -65.41 25.55
C ASN A 196 -20.86 -64.08 26.26
N LEU A 197 -20.16 -63.00 25.91
CA LEU A 197 -20.37 -61.66 26.46
C LEU A 197 -21.62 -60.97 25.89
N PHE A 198 -21.90 -61.16 24.60
CA PHE A 198 -23.02 -60.54 23.89
C PHE A 198 -24.40 -60.85 24.50
N PRO A 199 -24.77 -62.11 24.82
CA PRO A 199 -26.06 -62.40 25.46
C PRO A 199 -26.15 -61.87 26.90
N ILE A 200 -25.03 -61.79 27.63
CA ILE A 200 -24.97 -61.22 28.98
C ILE A 200 -25.17 -59.69 28.93
N LEU A 201 -24.54 -59.02 27.98
CA LEU A 201 -24.73 -57.59 27.75
C LEU A 201 -26.15 -57.30 27.27
N LYS A 202 -26.70 -58.11 26.36
CA LYS A 202 -28.06 -57.97 25.85
C LYS A 202 -29.11 -58.10 26.97
N SER A 203 -29.01 -59.11 27.82
CA SER A 203 -29.92 -59.27 28.97
C SER A 203 -29.76 -58.15 30.01
N TYR A 204 -28.53 -57.67 30.20
CA TYR A 204 -28.24 -56.55 31.09
C TYR A 204 -28.81 -55.23 30.57
N PHE A 205 -28.69 -54.92 29.27
CA PHE A 205 -29.28 -53.73 28.65
C PHE A 205 -30.81 -53.78 28.62
N LEU A 206 -31.40 -54.97 28.49
CA LEU A 206 -32.86 -55.15 28.53
C LEU A 206 -33.46 -54.98 29.94
N THR A 207 -32.67 -55.23 30.99
CA THR A 207 -33.08 -55.14 32.41
C THR A 207 -32.60 -53.87 33.12
N LEU A 208 -31.75 -53.06 32.46
CA LEU A 208 -31.20 -51.83 33.03
C LEU A 208 -32.30 -50.80 33.24
N ASN A 209 -32.45 -50.35 34.49
CA ASN A 209 -33.29 -49.23 34.87
C ASN A 209 -32.43 -48.22 35.65
N LEU A 210 -32.04 -47.12 35.00
CA LEU A 210 -31.27 -46.03 35.59
C LEU A 210 -32.15 -45.04 36.38
N PHE A 211 -33.47 -45.16 36.26
CA PHE A 211 -34.46 -44.30 36.91
C PHE A 211 -35.48 -45.12 37.74
N PRO A 212 -35.05 -45.95 38.71
CA PRO A 212 -35.97 -46.71 39.55
C PRO A 212 -36.71 -45.79 40.52
N SER A 213 -38.00 -46.03 40.74
CA SER A 213 -38.77 -45.39 41.82
C SER A 213 -38.39 -45.95 43.18
N VAL A 214 -38.45 -45.13 44.22
CA VAL A 214 -38.23 -45.54 45.62
C VAL A 214 -39.45 -45.13 46.46
N PRO A 215 -40.24 -46.09 46.99
CA PRO A 215 -40.11 -47.55 46.86
C PRO A 215 -40.39 -48.06 45.44
N ALA A 216 -40.00 -49.32 45.17
CA ALA A 216 -40.12 -49.92 43.84
C ALA A 216 -41.60 -50.04 43.43
N SER A 217 -41.96 -49.45 42.28
CA SER A 217 -43.34 -49.41 41.81
C SER A 217 -43.76 -50.78 41.28
N THR A 218 -44.99 -51.18 41.61
CA THR A 218 -45.68 -52.38 41.10
C THR A 218 -46.50 -52.12 39.84
N ASP A 219 -46.61 -50.86 39.41
CA ASP A 219 -47.38 -50.44 38.23
C ASP A 219 -46.59 -50.68 36.93
N GLU A 220 -47.17 -51.49 36.04
CA GLU A 220 -46.58 -51.91 34.77
C GLU A 220 -46.32 -50.72 33.83
N HIS A 221 -47.18 -49.70 33.85
CA HIS A 221 -47.01 -48.48 33.05
C HIS A 221 -45.81 -47.65 33.52
N GLN A 222 -45.65 -47.47 34.83
CA GLN A 222 -44.49 -46.79 35.39
C GLN A 222 -43.19 -47.54 35.10
N LEU A 223 -43.20 -48.87 35.22
CA LEU A 223 -42.02 -49.70 34.97
C LEU A 223 -41.59 -49.66 33.49
N LYS A 224 -42.54 -49.59 32.57
CA LYS A 224 -42.30 -49.38 31.13
C LYS A 224 -41.70 -48.00 30.86
N ASN A 225 -42.25 -46.93 31.45
CA ASN A 225 -41.74 -45.56 31.29
C ASN A 225 -40.33 -45.39 31.86
N GLN A 226 -40.00 -46.04 32.97
CA GLN A 226 -38.65 -46.04 33.55
C GLN A 226 -37.62 -46.73 32.63
N LYS A 227 -38.00 -47.86 32.03
CA LYS A 227 -37.15 -48.59 31.06
C LYS A 227 -36.97 -47.80 29.75
N ILE A 228 -38.02 -47.15 29.25
CA ILE A 228 -37.96 -46.29 28.05
C ILE A 228 -37.05 -45.07 28.32
N SER A 229 -37.24 -44.40 29.46
CA SER A 229 -36.38 -43.27 29.88
C SER A 229 -34.90 -43.68 29.98
N THR A 230 -34.63 -44.89 30.50
CA THR A 230 -33.28 -45.43 30.58
C THR A 230 -32.64 -45.65 29.20
N ARG A 231 -33.40 -46.19 28.23
CA ARG A 231 -32.92 -46.44 26.86
C ARG A 231 -32.68 -45.14 26.10
N LEU A 232 -33.62 -44.20 26.19
CA LEU A 232 -33.51 -42.88 25.57
C LEU A 232 -32.31 -42.10 26.12
N TYR A 233 -32.12 -42.13 27.44
CA TYR A 233 -30.97 -41.51 28.11
C TYR A 233 -29.64 -42.06 27.59
N VAL A 234 -29.49 -43.38 27.50
CA VAL A 234 -28.23 -44.00 27.04
C VAL A 234 -27.97 -43.69 25.56
N LEU A 235 -29.00 -43.74 24.72
CA LEU A 235 -28.87 -43.42 23.28
C LEU A 235 -28.44 -41.97 23.07
N LEU A 236 -29.13 -41.02 23.72
CA LEU A 236 -28.81 -39.60 23.61
C LEU A 236 -27.41 -39.28 24.16
N LEU A 237 -26.98 -39.95 25.24
CA LEU A 237 -25.64 -39.78 25.80
C LEU A 237 -24.55 -40.28 24.84
N ILE A 238 -24.74 -41.43 24.18
CA ILE A 238 -23.78 -41.95 23.20
C ILE A 238 -23.72 -41.05 21.96
N LEU A 239 -24.88 -40.61 21.46
CA LEU A 239 -24.97 -39.72 20.30
C LEU A 239 -24.28 -38.38 20.55
N SER A 240 -24.52 -37.78 21.71
CA SER A 240 -23.88 -36.49 22.06
C SER A 240 -22.37 -36.61 22.26
N ILE A 241 -21.87 -37.69 22.88
CA ILE A 241 -20.43 -37.93 23.03
C ILE A 241 -19.76 -38.14 21.66
N THR A 242 -20.39 -38.90 20.76
CA THR A 242 -19.84 -39.17 19.42
C THR A 242 -19.78 -37.92 18.55
N ILE A 243 -20.83 -37.10 18.55
CA ILE A 243 -20.84 -35.80 17.85
C ILE A 243 -19.74 -34.87 18.38
N LEU A 244 -19.61 -34.76 19.72
CA LEU A 244 -18.59 -33.91 20.34
C LEU A 244 -17.17 -34.36 20.00
N LEU A 245 -16.93 -35.68 20.00
CA LEU A 245 -15.63 -36.26 19.68
C LEU A 245 -15.26 -36.04 18.21
N LEU A 246 -16.22 -36.26 17.30
CA LEU A 246 -16.03 -35.97 15.87
C LEU A 246 -15.72 -34.49 15.65
N TYR A 247 -16.54 -33.59 16.18
CA TYR A 247 -16.36 -32.15 16.04
C TYR A 247 -14.99 -31.67 16.56
N THR A 248 -14.63 -32.07 17.79
CA THR A 248 -13.35 -31.66 18.39
C THR A 248 -12.12 -32.26 17.70
N SER A 249 -12.27 -33.42 17.06
CA SER A 249 -11.19 -34.08 16.30
C SER A 249 -10.99 -33.51 14.89
N LEU A 250 -12.05 -32.97 14.29
CA LEU A 250 -12.06 -32.46 12.91
C LEU A 250 -11.83 -30.94 12.84
N ALA A 251 -12.04 -30.21 13.93
CA ALA A 251 -11.79 -28.78 13.97
C ALA A 251 -10.29 -28.46 13.89
N ASP A 252 -9.90 -27.68 12.86
CA ASP A 252 -8.56 -27.13 12.72
C ASP A 252 -8.40 -25.86 13.56
N ILE A 253 -7.21 -25.68 14.13
CA ILE A 253 -6.78 -24.48 14.84
C ILE A 253 -5.63 -23.82 14.09
N THR A 254 -5.70 -22.49 13.99
CA THR A 254 -4.60 -21.69 13.45
C THR A 254 -3.54 -21.50 14.52
N LYS A 255 -2.30 -21.85 14.20
CA LYS A 255 -1.14 -21.65 15.06
C LYS A 255 -0.17 -20.70 14.35
N THR A 256 0.13 -19.58 14.99
CA THR A 256 1.17 -18.64 14.54
C THR A 256 2.53 -19.10 15.05
N ILE A 257 3.52 -19.09 14.16
CA ILE A 257 4.93 -19.39 14.45
C ILE A 257 5.73 -18.11 14.29
N ASN A 258 6.57 -17.79 15.26
CA ASN A 258 7.47 -16.65 15.24
C ASN A 258 8.90 -17.14 15.00
N VAL A 259 9.61 -16.47 14.10
CA VAL A 259 11.01 -16.70 13.78
C VAL A 259 11.74 -15.38 13.98
N PRO A 260 12.53 -15.22 15.06
CA PRO A 260 13.24 -13.97 15.32
C PRO A 260 14.39 -13.78 14.32
N ALA A 261 14.57 -12.54 13.85
CA ALA A 261 15.67 -12.09 12.98
C ALA A 261 16.18 -13.14 11.97
N PRO A 262 15.33 -13.59 11.01
CA PRO A 262 15.74 -14.61 10.07
C PRO A 262 16.77 -14.09 9.07
N ALA A 263 17.74 -14.92 8.72
CA ALA A 263 18.60 -14.68 7.56
C ALA A 263 17.79 -14.77 6.25
N LEU A 264 18.27 -14.11 5.18
CA LEU A 264 17.60 -14.06 3.88
C LEU A 264 17.22 -15.44 3.34
N THR A 265 18.13 -16.40 3.35
CA THR A 265 17.87 -17.77 2.90
C THR A 265 16.74 -18.44 3.68
N LYS A 266 16.59 -18.09 4.97
CA LYS A 266 15.51 -18.60 5.81
C LYS A 266 14.18 -17.93 5.46
N TYR A 267 14.20 -16.63 5.19
CA TYR A 267 13.03 -15.90 4.70
C TYR A 267 12.53 -16.49 3.38
N GLU A 268 13.39 -16.70 2.38
CA GLU A 268 13.00 -17.25 1.08
C GLU A 268 12.37 -18.65 1.20
N GLN A 269 12.92 -19.50 2.06
CA GLN A 269 12.33 -20.81 2.39
C GLN A 269 10.96 -20.70 3.06
N LEU A 270 10.76 -19.70 3.91
CA LEU A 270 9.47 -19.47 4.55
C LEU A 270 8.47 -18.88 3.56
N TYR A 271 8.89 -17.94 2.72
CA TYR A 271 8.05 -17.26 1.74
C TYR A 271 7.55 -18.26 0.69
N SER A 272 8.41 -19.11 0.15
CA SER A 272 8.03 -20.16 -0.80
C SER A 272 6.97 -21.14 -0.26
N LYS A 273 6.88 -21.31 1.06
CA LYS A 273 5.94 -22.24 1.70
C LYS A 273 4.70 -21.58 2.30
N TYR A 274 4.81 -20.33 2.75
CA TYR A 274 3.80 -19.67 3.57
C TYR A 274 3.51 -18.22 3.11
N SER A 275 3.81 -17.87 1.86
CA SER A 275 3.68 -16.51 1.30
C SER A 275 2.40 -15.77 1.68
N GLN A 276 1.25 -16.46 1.69
CA GLN A 276 -0.06 -15.85 2.01
C GLN A 276 -0.22 -15.37 3.46
N THR A 277 0.59 -15.89 4.40
CA THR A 277 0.46 -15.58 5.83
C THR A 277 1.76 -15.15 6.47
N LEU A 278 2.85 -15.10 5.69
CA LEU A 278 4.17 -14.71 6.17
C LEU A 278 4.27 -13.19 6.21
N THR A 279 4.52 -12.66 7.39
CA THR A 279 4.74 -11.22 7.60
C THR A 279 6.03 -11.02 8.37
N CYS A 280 6.92 -10.19 7.82
CA CYS A 280 8.24 -9.89 8.37
C CYS A 280 8.42 -8.37 8.46
N PRO A 281 7.99 -7.71 9.56
CA PRO A 281 8.21 -6.28 9.75
C PRO A 281 9.69 -5.88 9.68
N CYS A 282 9.97 -4.83 8.90
CA CYS A 282 11.30 -4.22 8.84
C CYS A 282 11.58 -3.40 10.10
N GLN A 283 12.84 -3.37 10.53
CA GLN A 283 13.31 -2.40 11.52
C GLN A 283 13.40 -0.99 10.92
N HIS A 284 13.85 -0.89 9.66
CA HIS A 284 13.88 0.36 8.91
C HIS A 284 12.80 0.34 7.83
N ILE A 285 11.82 1.23 7.97
CA ILE A 285 10.70 1.33 7.03
C ILE A 285 10.99 2.21 5.81
N SER A 286 12.11 2.93 5.83
CA SER A 286 12.53 3.86 4.79
C SER A 286 14.01 3.64 4.50
N ILE A 287 14.33 3.34 3.24
CA ILE A 287 15.68 2.96 2.81
C ILE A 287 16.05 3.77 1.57
N ASN A 288 17.18 4.49 1.61
CA ASN A 288 17.65 5.25 0.46
C ASN A 288 17.97 4.31 -0.73
N TYR A 289 17.62 4.73 -1.95
CA TYR A 289 17.84 3.95 -3.16
C TYR A 289 19.31 3.58 -3.38
N GLU A 290 20.25 4.46 -3.02
CA GLU A 290 21.70 4.23 -3.14
C GLU A 290 22.20 2.93 -2.47
N LYS A 291 21.46 2.42 -1.48
CA LYS A 291 21.86 1.23 -0.72
C LYS A 291 21.67 -0.05 -1.53
N PHE A 292 20.67 -0.09 -2.41
CA PHE A 292 20.25 -1.32 -3.10
C PHE A 292 20.04 -1.16 -4.61
N LEU A 293 20.12 0.07 -5.14
CA LEU A 293 20.13 0.37 -6.57
C LEU A 293 21.45 1.03 -6.96
N SER A 294 21.90 0.75 -8.18
CA SER A 294 22.99 1.46 -8.84
C SER A 294 22.60 1.60 -10.31
N ILE A 295 22.78 2.80 -10.88
CA ILE A 295 22.46 3.07 -12.28
C ILE A 295 23.75 3.53 -12.94
N GLU A 296 24.23 2.73 -13.89
CA GLU A 296 25.31 3.09 -14.79
C GLU A 296 24.76 3.34 -16.19
N TYR A 297 25.50 4.06 -17.02
CA TYR A 297 25.11 4.36 -18.39
C TYR A 297 26.34 4.50 -19.28
N THR A 298 26.13 4.36 -20.59
CA THR A 298 27.16 4.55 -21.60
C THR A 298 26.73 5.63 -22.58
N PHE A 299 27.60 6.61 -22.84
CA PHE A 299 27.32 7.66 -23.81
C PHE A 299 27.55 7.17 -25.24
N HIS A 300 26.81 7.79 -26.17
CA HIS A 300 27.05 7.68 -27.59
C HIS A 300 28.49 8.14 -27.89
N GLN A 301 29.19 7.39 -28.73
CA GLN A 301 30.63 7.54 -28.97
C GLN A 301 31.06 8.95 -29.40
N VAL A 302 30.15 9.74 -29.99
CA VAL A 302 30.40 11.14 -30.36
C VAL A 302 30.83 11.98 -29.16
N CYS A 303 30.26 11.73 -27.98
CA CYS A 303 30.55 12.46 -26.73
C CYS A 303 31.89 12.07 -26.10
N THR A 304 32.62 11.12 -26.68
CA THR A 304 33.98 10.76 -26.30
C THR A 304 34.94 10.81 -27.50
N SER A 305 34.46 11.31 -28.64
CA SER A 305 35.20 11.30 -29.91
C SER A 305 36.13 12.50 -30.04
N PHE A 306 37.02 12.43 -31.03
CA PHE A 306 37.87 13.56 -31.41
C PHE A 306 37.06 14.81 -31.80
N PHE A 307 35.85 14.65 -32.33
CA PHE A 307 35.03 15.74 -32.89
C PHE A 307 34.47 16.71 -31.85
N ILE A 308 34.55 16.41 -30.56
CA ILE A 308 34.17 17.32 -29.49
C ILE A 308 35.38 17.93 -28.77
N THR A 309 36.60 17.63 -29.21
CA THR A 309 37.81 18.14 -28.56
C THR A 309 38.11 19.58 -28.97
N GLU A 310 38.84 20.30 -28.12
CA GLU A 310 39.33 21.65 -28.44
C GLU A 310 40.22 21.67 -29.69
N GLU A 311 40.96 20.59 -29.96
CA GLU A 311 41.82 20.48 -31.13
C GLU A 311 41.03 20.53 -32.44
N TRP A 312 39.96 19.72 -32.55
CA TRP A 312 39.08 19.72 -33.71
C TRP A 312 38.37 21.06 -33.90
N ILE A 313 37.81 21.60 -32.82
CA ILE A 313 37.08 22.87 -32.85
C ILE A 313 38.00 24.03 -33.26
N SER A 314 39.22 24.08 -32.72
CA SER A 314 40.21 25.10 -33.07
C SER A 314 40.67 24.98 -34.51
N TYR A 315 40.83 23.75 -35.02
CA TYR A 315 41.19 23.51 -36.42
C TYR A 315 40.15 24.11 -37.39
N LEU A 316 38.85 23.98 -37.07
CA LEU A 316 37.77 24.55 -37.87
C LEU A 316 37.79 26.10 -37.87
N MET A 317 38.26 26.73 -36.79
CA MET A 317 38.36 28.20 -36.70
C MET A 317 39.44 28.81 -37.60
N MET A 318 40.50 28.06 -37.93
CA MET A 318 41.66 28.57 -38.67
C MET A 318 41.50 28.56 -40.20
N SER A 319 40.28 28.36 -40.72
CA SER A 319 40.02 28.31 -42.16
C SER A 319 40.06 29.72 -42.79
N ASN A 320 41.03 29.94 -43.69
CA ASN A 320 41.47 31.28 -44.13
C ASN A 320 40.73 31.88 -45.33
N GLU A 321 39.71 31.22 -45.90
CA GLU A 321 39.01 31.71 -47.10
C GLU A 321 37.52 31.98 -46.82
N ALA A 322 37.21 33.10 -46.17
CA ALA A 322 35.82 33.47 -45.91
C ALA A 322 35.22 34.26 -47.08
N THR A 323 34.53 33.59 -48.00
CA THR A 323 33.36 34.21 -48.65
C THR A 323 32.25 34.32 -47.61
N SER A 324 31.74 35.54 -47.39
CA SER A 324 30.74 35.91 -46.37
C SER A 324 29.33 35.36 -46.65
N ALA A 325 29.20 34.06 -46.83
CA ALA A 325 27.93 33.39 -47.06
C ALA A 325 27.59 32.50 -45.86
N TYR A 326 26.44 32.77 -45.23
CA TYR A 326 25.96 32.06 -44.03
C TYR A 326 25.69 30.56 -44.25
N ILE A 327 25.74 30.07 -45.49
CA ILE A 327 25.63 28.65 -45.83
C ILE A 327 26.99 27.91 -45.87
N ASN A 328 28.12 28.61 -45.73
CA ASN A 328 29.45 28.02 -45.80
C ASN A 328 29.75 27.23 -44.51
N PHE A 329 30.08 25.95 -44.64
CA PHE A 329 30.44 25.07 -43.52
C PHE A 329 31.59 25.65 -42.69
N GLN A 330 32.61 26.24 -43.34
CA GLN A 330 33.75 26.86 -42.65
C GLN A 330 33.35 27.96 -41.66
N TRP A 331 32.21 28.62 -41.88
CA TRP A 331 31.71 29.70 -41.04
C TRP A 331 30.94 29.21 -39.81
N THR A 332 30.22 28.09 -39.93
CA THR A 332 29.31 27.60 -38.89
C THR A 332 29.82 26.38 -38.14
N ALA A 333 30.79 25.64 -38.70
CA ALA A 333 31.23 24.35 -38.18
C ALA A 333 31.80 24.43 -36.77
N SER A 334 32.71 25.37 -36.48
CA SER A 334 33.31 25.48 -35.14
C SER A 334 32.26 25.67 -34.04
N ASN A 335 31.29 26.56 -34.27
CA ASN A 335 30.17 26.81 -33.37
C ASN A 335 29.23 25.60 -33.25
N ALA A 336 29.01 24.86 -34.34
CA ALA A 336 28.20 23.65 -34.32
C ALA A 336 28.86 22.53 -33.49
N PHE A 337 30.17 22.34 -33.61
CA PHE A 337 30.90 21.37 -32.79
C PHE A 337 31.07 21.82 -31.34
N GLN A 338 31.16 23.12 -31.08
CA GLN A 338 31.06 23.66 -29.71
C GLN A 338 29.70 23.37 -29.09
N ALA A 339 28.61 23.58 -29.83
CA ALA A 339 27.27 23.24 -29.36
C ALA A 339 27.12 21.73 -29.12
N LEU A 340 27.68 20.89 -29.99
CA LEU A 340 27.69 19.44 -29.81
C LEU A 340 28.45 19.01 -28.55
N ARG A 341 29.62 19.60 -28.28
CA ARG A 341 30.35 19.40 -27.02
C ARG A 341 29.51 19.83 -25.82
N GLY A 342 28.96 21.05 -25.88
CA GLY A 342 28.13 21.60 -24.80
C GLY A 342 26.91 20.72 -24.51
N PHE A 343 26.32 20.10 -25.53
CA PHE A 343 25.26 19.11 -25.34
C PHE A 343 25.71 17.88 -24.56
N CYS A 344 26.86 17.30 -24.91
CA CYS A 344 27.40 16.15 -24.16
C CYS A 344 27.66 16.51 -22.69
N GLU A 345 28.26 17.67 -22.43
CA GLU A 345 28.55 18.17 -21.07
C GLU A 345 27.26 18.46 -20.26
N LEU A 346 26.28 19.11 -20.88
CA LEU A 346 25.00 19.44 -20.24
C LEU A 346 24.19 18.18 -19.91
N VAL A 347 24.19 17.21 -20.80
CA VAL A 347 23.55 15.92 -20.57
C VAL A 347 24.21 15.19 -19.40
N GLU A 348 25.55 15.11 -19.37
CA GLU A 348 26.28 14.50 -18.26
C GLU A 348 25.95 15.17 -16.92
N SER A 349 25.97 16.51 -16.89
CA SER A 349 25.59 17.25 -15.68
C SER A 349 24.13 16.99 -15.29
N THR A 350 23.22 16.89 -16.25
CA THR A 350 21.79 16.65 -15.99
C THR A 350 21.56 15.27 -15.39
N ILE A 351 22.22 14.24 -15.93
CA ILE A 351 22.15 12.88 -15.40
C ILE A 351 22.76 12.82 -14.00
N ASN A 352 23.95 13.39 -13.79
CA ASN A 352 24.61 13.39 -12.49
C ASN A 352 23.78 14.09 -11.40
N ASN A 353 23.21 15.25 -11.71
CA ASN A 353 22.32 15.97 -10.79
C ASN A 353 21.06 15.15 -10.48
N SER A 354 20.47 14.52 -11.50
CA SER A 354 19.29 13.66 -11.32
C SER A 354 19.62 12.41 -10.50
N LEU A 355 20.80 11.82 -10.68
CA LEU A 355 21.26 10.65 -9.91
C LEU A 355 21.44 10.99 -8.43
N ILE A 356 21.96 12.18 -8.09
CA ILE A 356 22.09 12.63 -6.70
C ILE A 356 20.70 12.67 -6.01
N GLN A 357 19.69 13.22 -6.71
CA GLN A 357 18.31 13.26 -6.21
C GLN A 357 17.68 11.86 -6.13
N PHE A 358 17.91 11.02 -7.15
CA PHE A 358 17.41 9.64 -7.16
C PHE A 358 18.01 8.81 -6.02
N ASN A 359 19.32 8.89 -5.80
CA ASN A 359 20.04 8.13 -4.78
C ASN A 359 19.62 8.51 -3.35
N SER A 360 19.25 9.78 -3.14
CA SER A 360 18.72 10.28 -1.86
C SER A 360 17.22 10.00 -1.66
N SER A 361 16.51 9.56 -2.70
CA SER A 361 15.11 9.15 -2.59
C SER A 361 14.96 7.84 -1.84
N GLN A 362 13.79 7.64 -1.23
CA GLN A 362 13.57 6.56 -0.26
C GLN A 362 12.53 5.55 -0.71
N TYR A 363 12.86 4.27 -0.56
CA TYR A 363 11.92 3.16 -0.67
C TYR A 363 11.24 2.92 0.66
N ILE A 364 9.92 3.05 0.67
CA ILE A 364 9.11 2.95 1.88
C ILE A 364 8.42 1.59 1.91
N THR A 365 8.72 0.79 2.93
CA THR A 365 8.05 -0.48 3.17
C THR A 365 8.00 -0.84 4.66
N ALA A 366 6.83 -1.24 5.15
CA ALA A 366 6.67 -1.68 6.54
C ALA A 366 7.16 -3.13 6.77
N SER A 367 7.29 -3.93 5.72
CA SER A 367 7.65 -5.34 5.80
C SER A 367 8.47 -5.81 4.61
N VAL A 368 9.23 -6.89 4.78
CA VAL A 368 10.05 -7.46 3.70
C VAL A 368 9.15 -7.88 2.52
N GLY A 369 9.29 -7.18 1.40
CA GLY A 369 8.68 -7.55 0.13
C GLY A 369 9.42 -8.71 -0.53
N SER A 370 8.74 -9.47 -1.39
CA SER A 370 9.38 -10.56 -2.14
C SER A 370 10.41 -10.03 -3.14
N SER A 371 11.33 -10.88 -3.59
CA SER A 371 12.32 -10.51 -4.60
C SER A 371 11.67 -10.00 -5.89
N GLU A 372 10.57 -10.63 -6.31
CA GLU A 372 9.82 -10.24 -7.51
C GLU A 372 9.14 -8.88 -7.33
N LEU A 373 8.48 -8.66 -6.19
CA LEU A 373 7.83 -7.38 -5.87
C LEU A 373 8.86 -6.25 -5.83
N PHE A 374 9.97 -6.48 -5.13
CA PHE A 374 11.09 -5.54 -5.08
C PHE A 374 11.62 -5.23 -6.48
N LYS A 375 11.92 -6.25 -7.31
CA LYS A 375 12.46 -6.04 -8.67
C LYS A 375 11.51 -5.27 -9.57
N SER A 376 10.21 -5.51 -9.43
CA SER A 376 9.16 -4.80 -10.19
C SER A 376 9.05 -3.34 -9.75
N GLN A 377 9.01 -3.06 -8.45
CA GLN A 377 8.96 -1.70 -7.94
C GLN A 377 10.23 -0.93 -8.25
N ALA A 378 11.40 -1.55 -8.06
CA ALA A 378 12.69 -0.99 -8.45
C ALA A 378 12.74 -0.63 -9.94
N GLN A 379 12.21 -1.49 -10.83
CA GLN A 379 12.11 -1.15 -12.25
C GLN A 379 11.26 0.09 -12.47
N SER A 380 10.09 0.17 -11.83
CA SER A 380 9.21 1.34 -11.94
C SER A 380 9.89 2.62 -11.50
N PHE A 381 10.70 2.59 -10.43
CA PHE A 381 11.44 3.77 -9.97
C PHE A 381 12.54 4.17 -10.96
N ILE A 382 13.24 3.20 -11.53
CA ILE A 382 14.27 3.43 -12.56
C ILE A 382 13.64 4.01 -13.84
N ASP A 383 12.52 3.45 -14.30
CA ASP A 383 11.82 3.93 -15.49
C ASP A 383 11.32 5.37 -15.29
N GLN A 384 10.78 5.66 -14.10
CA GLN A 384 10.37 7.01 -13.74
C GLN A 384 11.55 7.98 -13.69
N PHE A 385 12.68 7.56 -13.13
CA PHE A 385 13.92 8.35 -13.13
C PHE A 385 14.36 8.68 -14.56
N ILE A 386 14.53 7.66 -15.42
CA ILE A 386 14.98 7.85 -16.81
C ILE A 386 14.03 8.78 -17.56
N SER A 387 12.73 8.52 -17.49
CA SER A 387 11.70 9.32 -18.16
C SER A 387 11.68 10.76 -17.65
N SER A 388 11.75 10.97 -16.34
CA SER A 388 11.77 12.31 -15.75
C SER A 388 13.01 13.09 -16.17
N THR A 389 14.20 12.48 -16.12
CA THR A 389 15.44 13.14 -16.50
C THR A 389 15.44 13.54 -17.99
N ILE A 390 14.98 12.65 -18.88
CA ILE A 390 14.82 12.96 -20.30
C ILE A 390 13.85 14.14 -20.49
N ASN A 391 12.67 14.06 -19.88
CA ASN A 391 11.63 15.07 -20.05
C ASN A 391 12.08 16.44 -19.54
N THR A 392 12.76 16.50 -18.39
CA THR A 392 13.30 17.75 -17.84
C THR A 392 14.32 18.36 -18.80
N PHE A 393 15.26 17.57 -19.32
CA PHE A 393 16.27 18.06 -20.27
C PHE A 393 15.62 18.59 -21.57
N VAL A 394 14.74 17.81 -22.18
CA VAL A 394 14.07 18.17 -23.44
C VAL A 394 13.18 19.40 -23.25
N LEU A 395 12.49 19.52 -22.12
CA LEU A 395 11.67 20.68 -21.78
C LEU A 395 12.53 21.95 -21.67
N SER A 396 13.66 21.87 -20.98
CA SER A 396 14.61 22.99 -20.88
C SER A 396 15.14 23.39 -22.25
N LEU A 397 15.55 22.43 -23.08
CA LEU A 397 16.03 22.70 -24.45
C LEU A 397 14.95 23.36 -25.31
N ASN A 398 13.71 22.83 -25.29
CA ASN A 398 12.59 23.40 -26.05
C ASN A 398 12.21 24.80 -25.56
N THR A 399 12.33 25.06 -24.26
CA THR A 399 12.10 26.39 -23.70
C THR A 399 13.11 27.38 -24.29
N ILE A 400 14.41 27.03 -24.28
CA ILE A 400 15.47 27.88 -24.85
C ILE A 400 15.23 28.12 -26.35
N ARG A 401 14.90 27.08 -27.11
CA ARG A 401 14.62 27.17 -28.56
C ARG A 401 13.46 28.11 -28.87
N ASN A 402 12.34 27.92 -28.16
CA ASN A 402 11.13 28.70 -28.34
C ASN A 402 11.32 30.16 -27.94
N SER A 403 11.99 30.42 -26.82
CA SER A 403 12.31 31.79 -26.39
C SER A 403 13.26 32.48 -27.36
N THR A 404 14.31 31.79 -27.82
CA THR A 404 15.30 32.35 -28.77
C THR A 404 14.64 32.82 -30.07
N HIS A 405 13.71 32.03 -30.62
CA HIS A 405 12.97 32.41 -31.82
C HIS A 405 11.85 33.42 -31.55
N GLY A 406 11.08 33.21 -30.48
CA GLY A 406 9.97 34.09 -30.10
C GLY A 406 10.42 35.54 -29.86
N ASP A 407 11.59 35.70 -29.26
CA ASP A 407 12.22 37.00 -29.00
C ASP A 407 13.04 37.52 -30.20
N SER A 408 13.08 36.77 -31.31
CA SER A 408 13.81 37.11 -32.54
C SER A 408 15.28 37.45 -32.29
N LEU A 409 15.95 36.72 -31.37
CA LEU A 409 17.34 36.98 -31.01
C LEU A 409 18.25 36.83 -32.24
N VAL A 410 19.00 37.86 -32.59
CA VAL A 410 19.91 37.86 -33.74
C VAL A 410 21.12 36.97 -33.45
N SER A 411 21.36 35.98 -34.30
CA SER A 411 22.53 35.10 -34.23
C SER A 411 23.81 35.92 -34.41
N GLY A 412 24.83 35.66 -33.58
CA GLY A 412 26.14 36.29 -33.73
C GLY A 412 26.83 35.97 -35.06
N LEU A 413 26.41 34.90 -35.74
CA LEU A 413 26.88 34.53 -37.08
C LEU A 413 26.01 35.10 -38.21
N TRP A 414 24.97 35.87 -37.87
CA TRP A 414 23.99 36.45 -38.81
C TRP A 414 23.28 35.41 -39.69
N THR A 415 23.17 34.19 -39.17
CA THR A 415 22.55 33.06 -39.86
C THR A 415 21.03 33.15 -39.91
N ASN A 416 20.39 33.90 -38.99
CA ASN A 416 18.94 34.13 -38.99
C ASN A 416 18.53 35.52 -39.52
N TYR A 417 19.33 36.55 -39.26
CA TYR A 417 19.12 37.90 -39.78
C TYR A 417 20.44 38.44 -40.33
N VAL A 418 20.42 38.88 -41.57
CA VAL A 418 21.54 39.53 -42.24
C VAL A 418 21.45 41.03 -42.00
N ILE A 419 22.57 41.63 -41.58
CA ILE A 419 22.68 43.08 -41.40
C ILE A 419 22.95 43.72 -42.76
N THR A 420 22.09 44.67 -43.15
CA THR A 420 22.22 45.41 -44.41
C THR A 420 22.32 46.90 -44.15
N LEU A 421 23.12 47.58 -44.97
CA LEU A 421 23.26 49.04 -44.96
C LEU A 421 22.35 49.64 -46.04
N GLY A 422 21.53 50.59 -45.63
CA GLY A 422 20.77 51.47 -46.52
C GLY A 422 21.23 52.91 -46.38
N THR A 423 20.85 53.74 -47.35
CA THR A 423 21.04 55.18 -47.30
C THR A 423 19.72 55.87 -47.02
N SER A 424 19.67 56.70 -45.97
CA SER A 424 18.52 57.57 -45.73
C SER A 424 18.43 58.70 -46.78
N VAL A 425 17.30 59.42 -46.80
CA VAL A 425 17.12 60.66 -47.57
C VAL A 425 18.10 61.77 -47.12
N SER A 426 18.70 61.65 -45.93
CA SER A 426 19.66 62.59 -45.31
C SER A 426 21.14 62.20 -45.49
N ASN A 427 21.49 61.21 -46.33
CA ASN A 427 22.86 60.66 -46.45
C ASN A 427 23.40 60.01 -45.16
N GLU A 428 22.53 59.65 -44.22
CA GLU A 428 22.91 58.87 -43.04
C GLU A 428 22.81 57.39 -43.38
N ALA A 429 23.81 56.61 -42.93
CA ALA A 429 23.77 55.16 -43.06
C ALA A 429 22.72 54.60 -42.10
N ILE A 430 21.68 53.96 -42.64
CA ILE A 430 20.68 53.23 -41.86
C ILE A 430 21.10 51.77 -41.85
N VAL A 431 21.22 51.19 -40.65
CA VAL A 431 21.41 49.75 -40.48
C VAL A 431 20.05 49.11 -40.27
N PHE A 432 19.69 48.13 -41.09
CA PHE A 432 18.49 47.32 -40.86
C PHE A 432 18.80 45.83 -41.01
N THR A 433 18.03 45.01 -40.30
CA THR A 433 18.14 43.55 -40.36
C THR A 433 17.11 42.98 -41.32
N VAL A 434 17.53 42.00 -42.12
CA VAL A 434 16.66 41.28 -43.05
C VAL A 434 16.72 39.80 -42.68
N PRO A 435 15.58 39.11 -42.52
CA PRO A 435 15.60 37.69 -42.20
C PRO A 435 16.27 36.89 -43.31
N ALA A 436 17.18 36.00 -42.92
CA ALA A 436 17.82 35.06 -43.82
C ALA A 436 16.82 34.02 -44.36
N GLY A 437 17.11 33.48 -45.53
CA GLY A 437 16.31 32.45 -46.18
C GLY A 437 17.15 31.22 -46.49
N TYR A 438 16.66 30.05 -46.12
CA TYR A 438 17.25 28.76 -46.47
C TYR A 438 16.28 28.02 -47.39
N SER A 439 16.67 27.89 -48.66
CA SER A 439 15.81 27.34 -49.73
C SER A 439 14.49 28.12 -49.86
N LYS A 440 13.34 27.52 -49.50
CA LYS A 440 12.00 28.16 -49.52
C LYS A 440 11.50 28.56 -48.12
N CYS A 441 12.36 28.50 -47.11
CA CYS A 441 12.02 28.75 -45.70
C CYS A 441 12.73 30.01 -45.20
N GLY A 442 12.02 30.93 -44.53
CA GLY A 442 12.56 32.19 -44.02
C GLY A 442 12.61 32.25 -42.50
N CYS A 443 13.71 32.77 -41.95
CA CYS A 443 13.98 32.74 -40.50
C CYS A 443 13.06 33.59 -39.64
N ALA A 444 12.35 34.56 -40.22
CA ALA A 444 11.31 35.30 -39.52
C ALA A 444 10.01 34.48 -39.33
N GLN A 445 9.84 33.39 -40.07
CA GLN A 445 8.64 32.55 -40.02
C GLN A 445 8.88 31.26 -39.25
N SER A 446 10.11 30.74 -39.26
CA SER A 446 10.47 29.52 -38.55
C SER A 446 11.94 29.50 -38.20
N SER A 447 12.26 29.04 -36.98
CA SER A 447 13.61 28.79 -36.51
C SER A 447 14.24 27.54 -37.13
N THR A 448 13.43 26.61 -37.64
CA THR A 448 13.89 25.30 -38.12
C THR A 448 14.32 25.31 -39.58
N CYS A 449 14.33 26.46 -40.27
CA CYS A 449 14.80 26.53 -41.65
C CYS A 449 16.28 26.14 -41.75
N ILE A 450 16.56 25.17 -42.62
CA ILE A 450 17.90 24.62 -42.86
C ILE A 450 18.19 24.48 -44.36
N ALA A 451 19.47 24.40 -44.69
CA ALA A 451 20.00 23.98 -45.98
C ALA A 451 21.21 23.05 -45.77
N GLN A 452 21.50 22.20 -46.76
CA GLN A 452 22.68 21.34 -46.74
C GLN A 452 23.94 22.21 -46.56
N SER A 453 24.76 21.88 -45.57
CA SER A 453 26.01 22.60 -45.36
C SER A 453 27.00 22.26 -46.47
N SER A 454 27.70 23.28 -46.96
CA SER A 454 28.64 23.11 -48.07
C SER A 454 29.85 24.01 -47.92
N ILE A 455 30.97 23.59 -48.48
CA ILE A 455 32.14 24.44 -48.66
C ILE A 455 31.95 25.18 -49.98
N LEU A 456 32.08 26.50 -49.96
CA LEU A 456 31.85 27.33 -51.14
C LEU A 456 33.17 27.64 -51.85
N SER A 457 33.13 27.66 -53.18
CA SER A 457 34.22 28.21 -53.98
C SER A 457 34.31 29.72 -53.78
N SER A 458 35.50 30.21 -53.43
CA SER A 458 35.79 31.63 -53.28
C SER A 458 35.58 32.45 -54.57
N GLN A 459 35.53 31.79 -55.73
CA GLN A 459 35.39 32.43 -57.04
C GLN A 459 33.93 32.48 -57.55
N THR A 460 33.11 31.48 -57.20
CA THR A 460 31.77 31.30 -57.80
C THR A 460 30.63 31.34 -56.78
N ASN A 461 30.93 31.33 -55.48
CA ASN A 461 29.95 31.16 -54.38
C ASN A 461 29.05 29.92 -54.55
N MET A 462 29.46 28.94 -55.37
CA MET A 462 28.79 27.65 -55.50
C MET A 462 29.44 26.62 -54.57
N GLY A 463 28.64 25.67 -54.08
CA GLY A 463 29.12 24.56 -53.25
C GLY A 463 30.06 23.65 -54.03
N THR A 464 31.30 23.53 -53.57
CA THR A 464 32.31 22.61 -54.11
C THR A 464 32.27 21.24 -53.45
N PHE A 465 31.86 21.21 -52.17
CA PHE A 465 31.69 19.98 -51.40
C PHE A 465 30.50 20.15 -50.47
N TYR A 466 29.58 19.19 -50.46
CA TYR A 466 28.46 19.16 -49.54
C TYR A 466 28.78 18.17 -48.44
N VAL A 467 28.72 18.58 -47.17
CA VAL A 467 29.04 17.71 -46.03
C VAL A 467 27.84 16.81 -45.76
N PRO A 468 27.86 15.51 -46.12
CA PRO A 468 26.69 14.63 -46.03
C PRO A 468 26.14 14.58 -44.61
N GLY A 469 24.82 14.72 -44.50
CA GLY A 469 24.12 14.68 -43.22
C GLY A 469 24.26 15.92 -42.34
N PHE A 470 25.07 16.92 -42.71
CA PHE A 470 25.28 18.14 -41.91
C PHE A 470 24.60 19.37 -42.52
N TYR A 471 23.93 20.15 -41.68
CA TYR A 471 23.13 21.30 -42.11
C TYR A 471 23.60 22.62 -41.51
N THR A 472 23.20 23.70 -42.17
CA THR A 472 23.28 25.09 -41.69
C THR A 472 21.87 25.69 -41.76
N GLY A 473 21.55 26.66 -40.92
CA GLY A 473 20.18 27.14 -40.77
C GLY A 473 20.08 28.40 -39.94
N CYS A 474 18.86 28.85 -39.65
CA CYS A 474 18.61 30.11 -38.93
C CYS A 474 19.44 30.20 -37.65
N TYR A 475 19.38 29.15 -36.83
CA TYR A 475 20.19 29.02 -35.62
C TYR A 475 21.09 27.80 -35.73
N VAL A 476 22.32 27.92 -35.26
CA VAL A 476 23.31 26.82 -35.26
C VAL A 476 22.77 25.60 -34.53
N ILE A 477 22.09 25.81 -33.39
CA ILE A 477 21.45 24.74 -32.63
C ILE A 477 20.37 24.03 -33.45
N GLU A 478 19.45 24.77 -34.09
CA GLU A 478 18.38 24.17 -34.90
C GLU A 478 18.90 23.40 -36.12
N ALA A 479 19.98 23.89 -36.72
CA ALA A 479 20.64 23.21 -37.83
C ALA A 479 21.36 21.94 -37.36
N LEU A 480 22.05 22.01 -36.22
CA LEU A 480 22.74 20.87 -35.62
C LEU A 480 21.75 19.79 -35.19
N LEU A 481 20.63 20.16 -34.55
CA LEU A 481 19.57 19.23 -34.14
C LEU A 481 19.02 18.41 -35.30
N GLN A 482 18.87 19.03 -36.47
CA GLN A 482 18.41 18.36 -37.70
C GLN A 482 19.55 17.64 -38.45
N SER A 483 20.80 17.88 -38.07
CA SER A 483 21.96 17.19 -38.64
C SER A 483 22.08 15.77 -38.11
N THR A 484 22.76 14.95 -38.90
CA THR A 484 23.14 13.56 -38.61
C THR A 484 24.66 13.48 -38.58
N LEU A 485 25.20 12.35 -38.13
CA LEU A 485 26.64 12.10 -38.09
C LEU A 485 27.14 11.33 -39.31
N GLN A 486 26.38 11.29 -40.41
CA GLN A 486 26.66 10.46 -41.58
C GLN A 486 28.09 10.61 -42.12
N CYS A 487 28.56 11.83 -42.39
CA CYS A 487 29.94 12.04 -42.83
C CYS A 487 30.98 11.60 -41.79
N PHE A 488 30.65 11.68 -40.50
CA PHE A 488 31.56 11.40 -39.40
C PHE A 488 31.71 9.91 -39.10
N TYR A 489 30.84 9.06 -39.66
CA TYR A 489 31.01 7.61 -39.72
C TYR A 489 31.82 7.13 -40.94
N ASP A 490 32.08 8.01 -41.92
CA ASP A 490 32.80 7.69 -43.15
C ASP A 490 34.19 8.37 -43.19
N GLN A 491 35.25 7.57 -43.06
CA GLN A 491 36.62 8.07 -43.12
C GLN A 491 36.96 8.75 -44.46
N ALA A 492 36.39 8.29 -45.58
CA ALA A 492 36.61 8.93 -46.88
C ALA A 492 36.02 10.34 -46.90
N CYS A 493 34.81 10.50 -46.32
CA CYS A 493 34.16 11.80 -46.19
C CYS A 493 34.97 12.78 -45.32
N ILE A 494 35.46 12.33 -44.16
CA ILE A 494 36.31 13.14 -43.29
C ILE A 494 37.61 13.56 -44.00
N ASN A 495 38.25 12.64 -44.70
CA ASN A 495 39.49 12.94 -45.44
C ASN A 495 39.23 14.00 -46.51
N GLU A 496 38.13 13.88 -47.27
CA GLU A 496 37.74 14.88 -48.28
C GLU A 496 37.41 16.24 -47.64
N LEU A 497 36.67 16.24 -46.53
CA LEU A 497 36.38 17.44 -45.76
C LEU A 497 37.66 18.16 -45.31
N ILE A 498 38.65 17.43 -44.78
CA ILE A 498 39.93 17.98 -44.34
C ILE A 498 40.71 18.63 -45.49
N LEU A 499 40.66 18.05 -46.70
CA LEU A 499 41.32 18.62 -47.88
C LEU A 499 40.80 20.02 -48.21
N TYR A 500 39.48 20.24 -48.11
CA TYR A 500 38.87 21.54 -48.39
C TYR A 500 39.02 22.56 -47.25
N LEU A 501 39.22 22.08 -46.02
CA LEU A 501 39.44 22.94 -44.86
C LEU A 501 40.87 23.50 -44.78
N SER A 502 41.80 22.99 -45.60
CA SER A 502 43.26 23.12 -45.50
C SER A 502 43.75 24.36 -44.75
N SER A 503 43.91 24.21 -43.43
CA SER A 503 44.61 25.16 -42.58
C SER A 503 46.11 24.84 -42.57
N VAL A 504 46.93 25.69 -41.95
CA VAL A 504 48.40 25.64 -41.99
C VAL A 504 49.00 24.36 -41.35
N SER A 505 48.20 23.55 -40.63
CA SER A 505 48.68 22.35 -39.91
C SER A 505 47.87 21.09 -40.27
N PRO A 506 48.52 19.93 -40.47
CA PRO A 506 47.81 18.67 -40.70
C PRO A 506 47.08 18.21 -39.43
N ILE A 507 45.82 17.77 -39.56
CA ILE A 507 45.01 17.16 -38.50
C ILE A 507 44.72 15.70 -38.84
N ASN A 508 44.76 14.82 -37.84
CA ASN A 508 44.44 13.41 -38.02
C ASN A 508 43.12 13.08 -37.32
N ALA A 509 42.00 13.20 -38.04
CA ALA A 509 40.68 12.86 -37.52
C ALA A 509 40.28 11.44 -37.97
N THR A 510 39.89 10.61 -37.00
CA THR A 510 39.38 9.26 -37.25
C THR A 510 37.86 9.25 -37.23
N ALA A 511 37.24 8.53 -38.16
CA ALA A 511 35.81 8.31 -38.20
C ALA A 511 35.29 7.61 -36.94
N LEU A 512 34.04 7.90 -36.60
CA LEU A 512 33.27 7.15 -35.62
C LEU A 512 33.13 5.68 -36.06
N ASN A 513 33.10 4.78 -35.09
CA ASN A 513 33.08 3.35 -35.35
C ASN A 513 31.65 2.84 -35.54
N SER A 514 31.26 2.57 -36.78
CA SER A 514 29.95 1.99 -37.13
C SER A 514 29.77 0.53 -36.71
N SER A 515 30.84 -0.16 -36.29
CA SER A 515 30.77 -1.55 -35.82
C SER A 515 30.45 -1.68 -34.33
N LEU A 516 30.38 -0.57 -33.59
CA LEU A 516 29.93 -0.59 -32.19
C LEU A 516 28.42 -0.82 -32.14
N SER A 517 27.96 -1.61 -31.17
CA SER A 517 26.52 -1.77 -30.92
C SER A 517 25.95 -0.42 -30.48
N THR A 518 25.02 0.10 -31.26
CA THR A 518 24.31 1.36 -30.98
C THR A 518 22.81 1.13 -31.12
N GLN A 519 22.02 1.84 -30.31
CA GLN A 519 20.57 1.86 -30.47
C GLN A 519 20.10 2.82 -31.58
N TYR A 520 21.01 3.63 -32.13
CA TYR A 520 20.73 4.63 -33.15
C TYR A 520 21.18 4.16 -34.53
N SER A 521 20.48 4.62 -35.56
CA SER A 521 20.94 4.46 -36.94
C SER A 521 21.95 5.57 -37.31
N GLU A 522 22.81 5.34 -38.31
CA GLU A 522 23.79 6.36 -38.75
C GLU A 522 23.14 7.64 -39.29
N ASP A 523 21.89 7.54 -39.77
CA ASP A 523 21.05 8.65 -40.24
C ASP A 523 20.16 9.24 -39.12
N SER A 524 20.32 8.80 -37.87
CA SER A 524 19.65 9.42 -36.73
C SER A 524 20.12 10.86 -36.56
N THR A 525 19.18 11.78 -36.36
CA THR A 525 19.48 13.18 -36.11
C THR A 525 20.05 13.37 -34.71
N ILE A 526 20.83 14.44 -34.52
CA ILE A 526 21.35 14.80 -33.20
C ILE A 526 20.20 15.09 -32.21
N GLU A 527 19.07 15.60 -32.70
CA GLU A 527 17.84 15.72 -31.90
C GLU A 527 17.33 14.36 -31.40
N ASN A 528 17.35 13.32 -32.22
CA ASN A 528 16.96 11.97 -31.78
C ASN A 528 17.90 11.43 -30.70
N LEU A 529 19.21 11.67 -30.84
CA LEU A 529 20.18 11.32 -29.81
C LEU A 529 19.88 12.09 -28.50
N LEU A 530 19.66 13.41 -28.56
CA LEU A 530 19.36 14.24 -27.40
C LEU A 530 18.04 13.91 -26.71
N ASN A 531 17.02 13.53 -27.47
CA ASN A 531 15.73 13.06 -26.95
C ASN A 531 15.86 11.76 -26.15
N SER A 532 17.04 11.14 -26.14
CA SER A 532 17.41 10.01 -25.30
C SER A 532 18.74 10.27 -24.56
N LEU A 533 19.05 11.54 -24.28
CA LEU A 533 20.22 11.98 -23.52
C LEU A 533 21.55 11.47 -24.10
N MET A 534 21.64 11.25 -25.40
CA MET A 534 22.83 10.72 -26.06
C MET A 534 23.37 9.43 -25.40
N ILE A 535 22.51 8.63 -24.76
CA ILE A 535 22.88 7.38 -24.08
C ILE A 535 22.69 6.21 -25.03
N GLU A 536 23.63 5.27 -25.06
CA GLU A 536 23.49 4.00 -25.79
C GLU A 536 22.74 2.96 -24.97
N GLU A 537 23.12 2.83 -23.69
CA GLU A 537 22.55 1.83 -22.79
C GLU A 537 22.51 2.33 -21.35
N TRP A 538 21.39 2.06 -20.69
CA TRP A 538 21.23 2.16 -19.23
C TRP A 538 21.45 0.79 -18.59
N ASN A 539 22.34 0.72 -17.61
CA ASN A 539 22.75 -0.51 -16.94
C ASN A 539 22.40 -0.48 -15.43
N PRO A 540 21.10 -0.59 -15.07
CA PRO A 540 20.70 -0.58 -13.67
C PRO A 540 20.96 -1.93 -12.99
N THR A 541 21.59 -1.88 -11.82
CA THR A 541 21.79 -3.01 -10.93
C THR A 541 20.81 -2.94 -9.75
N LYS A 542 20.10 -4.05 -9.48
CA LYS A 542 19.13 -4.19 -8.37
C LYS A 542 19.62 -5.26 -7.40
N ILE A 543 19.93 -4.88 -6.17
CA ILE A 543 20.59 -5.75 -5.20
C ILE A 543 19.63 -6.09 -4.06
N TYR A 544 18.85 -7.16 -4.23
CA TYR A 544 17.82 -7.58 -3.26
C TYR A 544 18.41 -7.92 -1.88
N ASP A 545 19.60 -8.53 -1.83
CA ASP A 545 20.26 -8.91 -0.58
C ASP A 545 20.56 -7.66 0.28
N ARG A 546 21.05 -6.59 -0.35
CA ARG A 546 21.26 -5.31 0.34
C ARG A 546 19.96 -4.70 0.82
N TYR A 547 18.90 -4.76 0.02
CA TYR A 547 17.57 -4.32 0.46
C TYR A 547 17.11 -5.10 1.71
N TYR A 548 17.27 -6.41 1.72
CA TYR A 548 16.90 -7.26 2.87
C TYR A 548 17.73 -6.91 4.11
N ASP A 549 19.05 -6.72 3.93
CA ASP A 549 19.98 -6.37 5.00
C ASP A 549 19.77 -4.96 5.56
N GLU A 550 19.26 -4.01 4.76
CA GLU A 550 18.89 -2.67 5.23
C GLU A 550 17.52 -2.66 5.92
N CYS A 551 16.56 -3.46 5.43
CA CYS A 551 15.24 -3.62 6.07
C CYS A 551 15.36 -4.23 7.47
N GLN A 552 16.30 -5.17 7.68
CA GLN A 552 16.56 -5.85 8.97
C GLN A 552 15.28 -6.36 9.63
N PRO A 553 14.70 -7.49 9.17
CA PRO A 553 13.46 -7.99 9.72
C PRO A 553 13.59 -8.33 11.21
N ILE A 554 12.72 -7.75 12.04
CA ILE A 554 12.76 -7.91 13.50
C ILE A 554 12.38 -9.34 13.90
N GLU A 555 11.22 -9.78 13.41
CA GLU A 555 10.75 -11.15 13.47
C GLU A 555 9.88 -11.44 12.25
N CYS A 556 9.83 -12.70 11.82
CA CYS A 556 8.85 -13.16 10.85
C CYS A 556 7.79 -14.01 11.54
N THR A 557 6.53 -13.78 11.18
CA THR A 557 5.39 -14.56 11.68
C THR A 557 4.68 -15.22 10.52
N TYR A 558 4.29 -16.48 10.68
CA TYR A 558 3.45 -17.18 9.70
C TYR A 558 2.46 -18.11 10.40
N SER A 559 1.33 -18.38 9.74
CA SER A 559 0.24 -19.15 10.33
C SER A 559 0.08 -20.51 9.65
N ILE A 560 -0.01 -21.58 10.46
CA ILE A 560 -0.28 -22.94 9.99
C ILE A 560 -1.59 -23.47 10.58
N LYS A 561 -2.33 -24.26 9.80
CA LYS A 561 -3.51 -24.99 10.28
C LYS A 561 -3.06 -26.32 10.89
N THR A 562 -3.43 -26.58 12.13
CA THR A 562 -3.09 -27.81 12.86
C THR A 562 -4.30 -28.37 13.58
N ARG A 563 -4.33 -29.68 13.86
CA ARG A 563 -5.42 -30.29 14.63
C ARG A 563 -5.28 -30.06 16.12
N ASN A 564 -6.41 -30.11 16.83
CA ASN A 564 -6.44 -30.10 18.28
C ASN A 564 -5.55 -31.21 18.89
N SER A 565 -4.81 -30.87 19.95
CA SER A 565 -4.00 -31.87 20.66
C SER A 565 -4.90 -32.90 21.35
N VAL A 566 -4.42 -34.15 21.43
CA VAL A 566 -5.15 -35.25 22.11
C VAL A 566 -5.48 -34.88 23.55
N ILE A 567 -4.58 -34.16 24.24
CA ILE A 567 -4.80 -33.68 25.61
C ILE A 567 -5.97 -32.70 25.65
N TYR A 568 -6.03 -31.74 24.73
CA TYR A 568 -7.14 -30.78 24.64
C TYR A 568 -8.48 -31.46 24.37
N ILE A 569 -8.51 -32.45 23.46
CA ILE A 569 -9.71 -33.23 23.16
C ILE A 569 -10.20 -33.97 24.42
N ILE A 570 -9.29 -34.65 25.13
CA ILE A 570 -9.60 -35.41 26.34
C ILE A 570 -10.12 -34.50 27.47
N THR A 571 -9.46 -33.37 27.72
CA THR A 571 -9.86 -32.44 28.80
C THR A 571 -11.22 -31.80 28.51
N THR A 572 -11.50 -31.48 27.25
CA THR A 572 -12.78 -30.93 26.81
C THR A 572 -13.92 -31.93 27.00
N ILE A 573 -13.69 -33.20 26.61
CA ILE A 573 -14.65 -34.28 26.81
C ILE A 573 -14.95 -34.50 28.30
N PHE A 574 -13.92 -34.58 29.16
CA PHE A 574 -14.14 -34.73 30.60
C PHE A 574 -14.89 -33.56 31.23
N GLY A 575 -14.61 -32.33 30.78
CA GLY A 575 -15.29 -31.13 31.24
C GLY A 575 -16.78 -31.12 30.94
N ILE A 576 -17.19 -31.65 29.79
CA ILE A 576 -18.57 -31.61 29.31
C ILE A 576 -19.39 -32.83 29.78
N ILE A 577 -18.77 -34.01 29.90
CA ILE A 577 -19.45 -35.26 30.31
C ILE A 577 -20.22 -35.10 31.63
N GLY A 578 -19.64 -34.41 32.62
CA GLY A 578 -20.28 -34.22 33.93
C GLY A 578 -21.59 -33.43 33.85
N GLY A 579 -21.60 -32.39 33.04
CA GLY A 579 -22.78 -31.58 32.77
C GLY A 579 -23.83 -32.31 31.95
N LEU A 580 -23.40 -32.92 30.85
CA LEU A 580 -24.25 -33.67 29.92
C LEU A 580 -25.01 -34.80 30.65
N ILE A 581 -24.31 -35.56 31.50
CA ILE A 581 -24.92 -36.61 32.33
C ILE A 581 -25.97 -36.03 33.29
N THR A 582 -25.73 -34.85 33.84
CA THR A 582 -26.61 -34.21 34.83
C THR A 582 -27.88 -33.66 34.17
N VAL A 583 -27.74 -32.95 33.05
CA VAL A 583 -28.87 -32.40 32.29
C VAL A 583 -29.74 -33.52 31.71
N LEU A 584 -29.15 -34.52 31.05
CA LEU A 584 -29.90 -35.64 30.48
C LEU A 584 -30.65 -36.45 31.54
N ARG A 585 -30.12 -36.57 32.77
CA ARG A 585 -30.83 -37.23 33.88
C ARG A 585 -32.02 -36.44 34.41
N CYS A 586 -32.04 -35.13 34.21
CA CYS A 586 -33.15 -34.27 34.63
C CYS A 586 -34.25 -34.24 33.56
N VAL A 587 -33.85 -34.06 32.29
CA VAL A 587 -34.76 -33.81 31.17
C VAL A 587 -35.46 -35.09 30.69
N VAL A 588 -34.74 -36.21 30.58
CA VAL A 588 -35.29 -37.44 29.97
C VAL A 588 -36.50 -38.03 30.72
N PRO A 589 -36.52 -38.09 32.06
CA PRO A 589 -37.69 -38.58 32.80
C PRO A 589 -38.90 -37.63 32.72
N GLN A 590 -38.67 -36.33 32.54
CA GLN A 590 -39.74 -35.33 32.41
C GLN A 590 -40.36 -35.37 31.02
N MET A 591 -39.53 -35.46 29.97
CA MET A 591 -39.96 -35.67 28.59
C MET A 591 -40.93 -36.87 28.51
N VAL A 592 -40.53 -38.05 29.00
CA VAL A 592 -41.35 -39.29 28.92
C VAL A 592 -42.72 -39.17 29.63
N LYS A 593 -42.89 -38.25 30.60
CA LYS A 593 -44.17 -38.04 31.31
C LYS A 593 -45.12 -37.08 30.60
N VAL A 594 -44.63 -36.16 29.80
CA VAL A 594 -45.46 -35.15 29.08
C VAL A 594 -46.16 -35.75 27.85
N PHE A 595 -45.67 -36.86 27.31
CA PHE A 595 -46.10 -37.42 26.02
C PHE A 595 -47.43 -38.23 26.01
N ASN A 596 -48.39 -37.97 26.91
CA ASN A 596 -49.66 -38.73 26.95
C ASN A 596 -50.89 -37.84 27.23
N VAL A 597 -51.15 -36.85 26.37
CA VAL A 597 -52.29 -35.90 26.44
C VAL A 597 -53.17 -36.05 25.19
N THR A 598 -54.49 -36.16 25.35
CA THR A 598 -55.48 -36.30 24.26
C THR A 598 -55.54 -35.05 23.37
N GLY A 599 -55.65 -35.24 22.05
CA GLY A 599 -55.68 -34.16 21.04
C GLY A 599 -54.30 -33.70 20.52
N PHE A 600 -53.19 -34.10 21.16
CA PHE A 600 -51.83 -33.77 20.71
C PHE A 600 -51.17 -34.94 19.97
N TYR A 601 -50.75 -34.72 18.72
CA TYR A 601 -50.03 -35.70 17.90
C TYR A 601 -48.51 -35.51 18.01
N VAL A 602 -47.74 -36.60 17.87
CA VAL A 602 -46.27 -36.56 17.92
C VAL A 602 -45.68 -37.08 16.61
N GLY A 603 -44.77 -36.30 16.03
CA GLY A 603 -43.97 -36.63 14.86
C GLY A 603 -42.48 -36.34 15.11
N CYS A 604 -41.62 -36.71 14.16
CA CYS A 604 -40.16 -36.49 14.29
C CYS A 604 -39.77 -35.00 14.34
N TYR A 605 -40.65 -34.10 13.90
CA TYR A 605 -40.52 -32.65 13.98
C TYR A 605 -41.62 -32.06 14.87
N THR A 606 -41.23 -31.18 15.80
CA THR A 606 -42.16 -30.54 16.75
C THR A 606 -43.22 -29.67 16.06
N THR A 607 -42.87 -29.09 14.91
CA THR A 607 -43.78 -28.28 14.10
C THR A 607 -44.84 -29.14 13.40
N GLU A 608 -44.45 -30.26 12.82
CA GLU A 608 -45.37 -31.18 12.13
C GLU A 608 -46.29 -31.92 13.12
N ALA A 609 -45.76 -32.24 14.30
CA ALA A 609 -46.52 -32.76 15.44
C ALA A 609 -47.61 -31.78 15.91
N LEU A 610 -47.25 -30.50 16.05
CA LEU A 610 -48.17 -29.44 16.43
C LEU A 610 -49.22 -29.18 15.35
N LEU A 611 -48.82 -29.11 14.08
CA LEU A 611 -49.71 -28.90 12.95
C LEU A 611 -50.83 -29.97 12.90
N ARG A 612 -50.50 -31.23 13.14
CA ARG A 612 -51.47 -32.33 13.14
C ARG A 612 -52.29 -32.44 14.44
N SER A 613 -51.96 -31.66 15.47
CA SER A 613 -52.71 -31.63 16.73
C SER A 613 -54.02 -30.86 16.57
N THR A 614 -55.04 -31.23 17.35
CA THR A 614 -56.37 -30.60 17.36
C THR A 614 -56.53 -29.66 18.55
N LEU A 615 -57.51 -28.76 18.51
CA LEU A 615 -57.84 -27.86 19.63
C LEU A 615 -58.67 -28.54 20.73
N GLU A 616 -58.93 -29.84 20.63
CA GLU A 616 -59.85 -30.61 21.48
C GLU A 616 -59.55 -30.45 22.99
N CYS A 617 -58.28 -30.46 23.38
CA CYS A 617 -57.90 -30.26 24.78
C CYS A 617 -58.20 -28.83 25.29
N PHE A 618 -58.22 -27.82 24.41
CA PHE A 618 -58.44 -26.42 24.77
C PHE A 618 -59.90 -26.05 24.98
N TYR A 619 -60.84 -26.87 24.50
CA TYR A 619 -62.29 -26.73 24.76
C TYR A 619 -62.76 -27.61 25.94
N ASN A 620 -61.88 -28.44 26.51
CA ASN A 620 -62.19 -29.33 27.63
C ASN A 620 -61.45 -28.91 28.91
N GLN A 621 -62.19 -28.36 29.89
CA GLN A 621 -61.62 -27.87 31.14
C GLN A 621 -60.83 -28.95 31.90
N THR A 622 -61.31 -30.19 31.92
CA THR A 622 -60.61 -31.30 32.60
C THR A 622 -59.27 -31.63 31.93
N CYS A 623 -59.17 -31.45 30.60
CA CYS A 623 -57.92 -31.62 29.87
C CYS A 623 -56.93 -30.49 30.21
N ILE A 624 -57.39 -29.23 30.23
CA ILE A 624 -56.57 -28.07 30.62
C ILE A 624 -56.09 -28.19 32.08
N ASP A 625 -56.97 -28.58 33.00
CA ASP A 625 -56.62 -28.72 34.42
C ASP A 625 -55.52 -29.77 34.61
N ASN A 626 -55.59 -30.88 33.86
CA ASN A 626 -54.53 -31.89 33.85
C ASN A 626 -53.23 -31.35 33.24
N LEU A 627 -53.30 -30.59 32.14
CA LEU A 627 -52.15 -29.95 31.51
C LEU A 627 -51.46 -28.93 32.45
N GLN A 628 -52.27 -28.19 33.21
CA GLN A 628 -51.83 -27.15 34.14
C GLN A 628 -51.01 -27.72 35.31
N ILE A 629 -51.39 -28.90 35.81
CA ILE A 629 -50.61 -29.64 36.83
C ILE A 629 -49.18 -29.92 36.34
N TYR A 630 -48.99 -30.12 35.03
CA TYR A 630 -47.67 -30.39 34.43
C TYR A 630 -46.89 -29.14 34.06
N LEU A 631 -47.55 -28.06 33.61
CA LEU A 631 -46.90 -26.85 33.12
C LEU A 631 -46.50 -25.87 34.23
N SER A 632 -47.25 -25.80 35.34
CA SER A 632 -46.92 -24.90 36.45
C SER A 632 -47.34 -25.47 37.81
N PRO A 633 -46.55 -26.39 38.40
CA PRO A 633 -46.92 -27.07 39.64
C PRO A 633 -46.94 -26.17 40.89
N HIS A 634 -46.48 -24.91 40.80
CA HIS A 634 -46.31 -24.01 41.96
C HIS A 634 -47.02 -22.66 41.82
N SER A 635 -47.86 -22.46 40.81
CA SER A 635 -48.72 -21.28 40.71
C SER A 635 -50.00 -21.64 39.95
N PRO A 636 -51.19 -21.57 40.58
CA PRO A 636 -52.44 -21.81 39.87
C PRO A 636 -52.66 -20.68 38.87
N MET A 637 -52.38 -20.94 37.61
CA MET A 637 -52.78 -20.07 36.50
C MET A 637 -54.19 -20.48 36.12
N TYR A 638 -55.21 -19.71 36.47
CA TYR A 638 -56.59 -20.04 36.11
C TYR A 638 -56.76 -19.89 34.59
N VAL A 639 -56.56 -20.98 33.86
CA VAL A 639 -56.83 -21.05 32.42
C VAL A 639 -58.17 -21.72 32.24
N THR A 640 -59.16 -20.95 31.81
CA THR A 640 -60.47 -21.47 31.43
C THR A 640 -60.42 -22.00 30.01
N ALA A 641 -61.08 -23.14 29.76
CA ALA A 641 -61.30 -23.67 28.44
C ALA A 641 -62.02 -22.66 27.55
N LEU A 642 -61.75 -22.74 26.25
CA LEU A 642 -62.39 -21.91 25.24
C LEU A 642 -63.90 -22.20 25.21
N ASP A 643 -64.70 -21.14 25.05
CA ASP A 643 -66.15 -21.24 25.03
C ASP A 643 -66.62 -21.70 23.64
N SER A 644 -67.18 -22.92 23.59
CA SER A 644 -67.71 -23.51 22.35
C SER A 644 -68.99 -22.84 21.85
N SER A 645 -69.57 -21.89 22.60
CA SER A 645 -70.81 -21.18 22.23
C SER A 645 -70.59 -19.88 21.43
N LEU A 646 -69.33 -19.41 21.31
CA LEU A 646 -68.99 -18.26 20.46
C LEU A 646 -68.86 -18.70 19.00
N PRO A 647 -69.45 -17.96 18.04
CA PRO A 647 -69.37 -18.33 16.62
C PRO A 647 -67.93 -18.15 16.11
N SER A 648 -67.32 -19.26 15.69
CA SER A 648 -66.05 -19.31 14.94
C SER A 648 -66.25 -20.13 13.68
N GLN A 649 -65.51 -19.80 12.62
CA GLN A 649 -65.49 -20.59 11.40
C GLN A 649 -64.81 -21.97 11.56
N TYR A 650 -64.13 -22.24 12.69
CA TYR A 650 -63.40 -23.48 12.94
C TYR A 650 -64.05 -24.32 14.06
N SER A 651 -64.12 -25.64 13.83
CA SER A 651 -64.61 -26.61 14.84
C SER A 651 -63.51 -27.03 15.84
N GLU A 652 -63.91 -27.54 17.01
CA GLU A 652 -63.00 -28.08 18.05
C GLU A 652 -62.11 -29.25 17.59
N TYR A 653 -62.49 -29.94 16.51
CA TYR A 653 -61.72 -31.03 15.89
C TYR A 653 -60.80 -30.56 14.75
N SER A 654 -60.79 -29.27 14.44
CA SER A 654 -59.93 -28.72 13.39
C SER A 654 -58.47 -28.83 13.83
N THR A 655 -57.61 -29.28 12.92
CA THR A 655 -56.16 -29.35 13.16
C THR A 655 -55.57 -27.94 13.17
N ILE A 656 -54.49 -27.75 13.93
CA ILE A 656 -53.74 -26.49 13.96
C ILE A 656 -53.18 -26.16 12.56
N GLU A 657 -52.92 -27.17 11.73
CA GLU A 657 -52.60 -27.04 10.30
C GLU A 657 -53.73 -26.37 9.51
N ASN A 658 -54.98 -26.78 9.70
CA ASN A 658 -56.12 -26.13 9.04
C ASN A 658 -56.32 -24.69 9.49
N LEU A 659 -56.04 -24.40 10.76
CA LEU A 659 -56.06 -23.04 11.31
C LEU A 659 -54.94 -22.18 10.72
N LEU A 660 -53.71 -22.69 10.62
CA LEU A 660 -52.56 -21.97 10.07
C LEU A 660 -52.62 -21.82 8.53
N ASN A 661 -53.19 -22.79 7.81
CA ASN A 661 -53.40 -22.70 6.37
C ASN A 661 -54.39 -21.59 5.99
N ASN A 662 -55.30 -21.26 6.90
CA ASN A 662 -56.16 -20.08 6.80
C ASN A 662 -55.67 -18.90 7.67
N LEU A 663 -54.39 -18.95 8.05
CA LEU A 663 -53.63 -17.94 8.81
C LEU A 663 -54.22 -17.53 10.17
N MET A 664 -55.17 -18.31 10.71
CA MET A 664 -55.94 -18.01 11.92
C MET A 664 -56.73 -16.68 11.85
N ILE A 665 -57.10 -16.26 10.63
CA ILE A 665 -57.68 -14.93 10.39
C ILE A 665 -59.19 -15.02 10.23
N GLU A 666 -59.90 -14.23 11.04
CA GLU A 666 -61.37 -14.11 11.01
C GLU A 666 -61.84 -13.01 10.01
N GLU A 667 -61.03 -11.98 9.68
CA GLU A 667 -61.24 -11.02 8.57
C GLU A 667 -59.93 -10.26 8.20
N TRP A 668 -59.74 -9.79 6.95
CA TRP A 668 -58.49 -9.17 6.44
C TRP A 668 -58.60 -7.69 6.00
N ASN A 669 -57.61 -6.87 6.38
CA ASN A 669 -57.13 -5.62 5.73
C ASN A 669 -55.80 -5.17 6.41
N PRO A 670 -54.79 -4.46 5.82
CA PRO A 670 -54.21 -4.30 4.47
C PRO A 670 -52.68 -4.65 4.38
N THR A 671 -52.09 -4.28 3.24
CA THR A 671 -50.72 -4.35 2.65
C THR A 671 -49.54 -3.60 3.32
N GLN A 672 -48.29 -4.10 3.13
CA GLN A 672 -47.05 -3.34 2.81
C GLN A 672 -45.97 -4.20 2.09
N MET A 673 -45.14 -3.55 1.23
CA MET A 673 -44.21 -4.12 0.23
C MET A 673 -42.72 -3.96 0.61
N TYR A 674 -41.92 -5.04 0.54
CA TYR A 674 -40.49 -5.09 0.93
C TYR A 674 -39.49 -4.90 -0.22
N ASP A 675 -39.96 -4.88 -1.47
CA ASP A 675 -39.08 -4.93 -2.64
C ASP A 675 -38.28 -3.62 -2.83
N ARG A 676 -38.75 -2.50 -2.26
CA ARG A 676 -38.13 -1.18 -2.42
C ARG A 676 -36.94 -0.93 -1.48
N TYR A 677 -36.71 -1.77 -0.47
CA TYR A 677 -35.58 -1.61 0.46
C TYR A 677 -34.28 -2.24 -0.07
N TYR A 678 -34.38 -3.24 -0.95
CA TYR A 678 -33.20 -4.01 -1.39
C TYR A 678 -32.45 -3.34 -2.56
N ASP A 679 -33.14 -2.57 -3.40
CA ASP A 679 -32.54 -1.95 -4.60
C ASP A 679 -31.71 -0.69 -4.31
N GLU A 680 -31.88 -0.04 -3.14
CA GLU A 680 -31.14 1.20 -2.80
C GLU A 680 -29.78 0.99 -2.11
N CYS A 681 -29.43 -0.23 -1.67
CA CYS A 681 -28.29 -0.43 -0.77
C CYS A 681 -26.95 -0.89 -1.40
N GLN A 682 -26.81 -0.95 -2.74
CA GLN A 682 -25.63 -1.50 -3.46
C GLN A 682 -24.27 -1.49 -2.68
N PRO A 683 -23.89 -2.58 -1.99
CA PRO A 683 -22.63 -2.67 -1.26
C PRO A 683 -21.62 -3.57 -1.98
N ILE A 684 -20.37 -3.11 -2.12
CA ILE A 684 -19.31 -3.83 -2.85
C ILE A 684 -18.46 -4.73 -1.93
N GLU A 685 -18.40 -4.50 -0.61
CA GLU A 685 -17.82 -5.47 0.33
C GLU A 685 -18.26 -5.24 1.79
N CYS A 686 -18.34 -6.32 2.56
CA CYS A 686 -18.83 -6.35 3.94
C CYS A 686 -17.75 -6.86 4.90
N THR A 687 -17.47 -6.12 5.97
CA THR A 687 -16.86 -6.69 7.18
C THR A 687 -17.54 -6.20 8.44
N TYR A 688 -17.92 -7.16 9.28
CA TYR A 688 -18.42 -6.94 10.63
C TYR A 688 -17.31 -7.25 11.65
N THR A 689 -17.25 -6.48 12.73
CA THR A 689 -16.47 -6.85 13.91
C THR A 689 -17.28 -7.90 14.70
N ILE A 690 -16.96 -9.19 14.57
CA ILE A 690 -17.42 -10.13 15.59
C ILE A 690 -16.57 -9.85 16.83
N LYS A 691 -17.08 -9.03 17.77
CA LYS A 691 -16.80 -9.31 19.17
C LYS A 691 -17.36 -10.70 19.41
N THR A 692 -16.52 -11.73 19.36
CA THR A 692 -16.96 -13.08 19.67
C THR A 692 -17.31 -13.06 21.15
N ARG A 693 -18.56 -12.72 21.47
CA ARG A 693 -19.26 -13.42 22.53
C ARG A 693 -18.99 -14.87 22.22
N ASN A 694 -18.38 -15.56 23.17
CA ASN A 694 -18.06 -16.96 23.07
C ASN A 694 -19.16 -17.67 22.27
N ASN A 695 -18.78 -18.47 21.27
CA ASN A 695 -19.72 -19.19 20.41
C ASN A 695 -20.89 -19.72 21.27
N ILE A 696 -22.14 -19.56 20.84
CA ILE A 696 -23.29 -19.98 21.65
C ILE A 696 -23.16 -21.44 22.10
N LEU A 697 -22.52 -22.28 21.28
CA LEU A 697 -22.12 -23.64 21.61
C LEU A 697 -21.10 -23.69 22.75
N TYR A 698 -20.09 -22.84 22.76
CA TYR A 698 -19.16 -22.67 23.89
C TYR A 698 -19.87 -22.19 25.16
N VAL A 699 -20.80 -21.24 25.06
CA VAL A 699 -21.56 -20.73 26.22
C VAL A 699 -22.43 -21.84 26.81
N ILE A 700 -23.17 -22.56 25.95
CA ILE A 700 -24.03 -23.68 26.35
C ILE A 700 -23.19 -24.81 26.96
N THR A 701 -22.08 -25.21 26.32
CA THR A 701 -21.21 -26.27 26.84
C THR A 701 -20.53 -25.87 28.15
N THR A 702 -20.13 -24.61 28.31
CA THR A 702 -19.57 -24.07 29.56
C THR A 702 -20.62 -24.05 30.67
N LEU A 703 -21.85 -23.60 30.39
CA LEU A 703 -22.95 -23.62 31.36
C LEU A 703 -23.31 -25.04 31.79
N ILE A 704 -23.39 -25.97 30.84
CA ILE A 704 -23.61 -27.40 31.12
C ILE A 704 -22.50 -27.94 32.04
N GLY A 705 -21.23 -27.64 31.73
CA GLY A 705 -20.06 -28.01 32.55
C GLY A 705 -20.11 -27.43 33.97
N ILE A 706 -20.45 -26.14 34.11
CA ILE A 706 -20.61 -25.46 35.41
C ILE A 706 -21.75 -26.08 36.20
N ILE A 707 -22.94 -26.27 35.61
CA ILE A 707 -24.10 -26.85 36.29
C ILE A 707 -23.76 -28.26 36.78
N GLY A 708 -23.10 -29.09 35.96
CA GLY A 708 -22.67 -30.42 36.36
C GLY A 708 -21.63 -30.41 37.49
N GLY A 709 -20.59 -29.59 37.36
CA GLY A 709 -19.51 -29.47 38.34
C GLY A 709 -20.00 -28.91 39.68
N LEU A 710 -20.67 -27.76 39.64
CA LEU A 710 -21.20 -27.06 40.81
C LEU A 710 -22.21 -27.92 41.57
N THR A 711 -23.15 -28.58 40.90
CA THR A 711 -24.13 -29.45 41.59
C THR A 711 -23.46 -30.61 42.32
N ARG A 712 -22.34 -31.12 41.83
CA ARG A 712 -21.58 -32.23 42.45
C ARG A 712 -20.67 -31.75 43.57
N VAL A 713 -19.98 -30.64 43.37
CA VAL A 713 -19.12 -30.02 44.39
C VAL A 713 -19.96 -29.49 45.55
N SER A 714 -21.09 -28.84 45.28
CA SER A 714 -22.03 -28.39 46.32
C SER A 714 -22.58 -29.55 47.16
N LYS A 715 -22.81 -30.74 46.58
CA LYS A 715 -23.20 -31.93 47.36
C LYS A 715 -22.14 -32.43 48.33
N ILE A 716 -20.86 -32.05 48.14
CA ILE A 716 -19.76 -32.38 49.04
C ILE A 716 -19.48 -31.22 49.99
N LEU A 717 -19.42 -29.99 49.47
CA LEU A 717 -19.12 -28.81 50.24
C LEU A 717 -20.25 -28.43 51.20
N VAL A 718 -21.51 -28.44 50.78
CA VAL A 718 -22.64 -28.01 51.64
C VAL A 718 -22.71 -28.79 52.96
N PRO A 719 -22.62 -30.15 53.00
CA PRO A 719 -22.58 -30.87 54.27
C PRO A 719 -21.36 -30.52 55.14
N ILE A 720 -20.20 -30.27 54.53
CA ILE A 720 -18.96 -29.90 55.24
C ILE A 720 -19.09 -28.47 55.80
N SER A 721 -19.54 -27.53 54.99
CA SER A 721 -19.83 -26.14 55.38
C SER A 721 -20.87 -26.09 56.49
N VAL A 722 -21.96 -26.86 56.39
CA VAL A 722 -22.97 -26.99 57.45
C VAL A 722 -22.37 -27.57 58.73
N LYS A 723 -21.52 -28.60 58.65
CA LYS A 723 -20.81 -29.13 59.84
C LYS A 723 -19.89 -28.09 60.47
N ILE A 724 -19.15 -27.31 59.67
CA ILE A 724 -18.28 -26.24 60.15
C ILE A 724 -19.10 -25.12 60.78
N ILE A 725 -20.19 -24.69 60.15
CA ILE A 725 -21.11 -23.66 60.68
C ILE A 725 -21.74 -24.14 61.99
N VAL A 726 -22.25 -25.37 62.05
CA VAL A 726 -22.81 -25.96 63.28
C VAL A 726 -21.74 -26.08 64.37
N TYR A 727 -20.51 -26.42 64.02
CA TYR A 727 -19.37 -26.45 64.95
C TYR A 727 -19.05 -25.03 65.48
N CYS A 728 -19.01 -24.02 64.61
CA CYS A 728 -18.79 -22.63 64.98
C CYS A 728 -19.93 -22.09 65.86
N ILE A 729 -21.19 -22.40 65.54
CA ILE A 729 -22.38 -22.02 66.32
C ILE A 729 -22.35 -22.70 67.71
N ARG A 730 -22.02 -23.99 67.79
CA ARG A 730 -21.85 -24.69 69.08
C ARG A 730 -20.74 -24.08 69.92
N LYS A 731 -19.61 -23.75 69.30
CA LYS A 731 -18.46 -23.13 69.98
C LYS A 731 -18.79 -21.72 70.47
N TRP A 732 -19.58 -20.96 69.71
CA TRP A 732 -20.05 -19.62 70.10
C TRP A 732 -21.08 -19.70 71.24
N ARG A 733 -22.05 -20.62 71.16
CA ARG A 733 -23.07 -20.83 72.20
C ARG A 733 -22.47 -21.27 73.54
N ASN A 734 -21.39 -22.05 73.53
CA ASN A 734 -20.68 -22.45 74.75
C ASN A 734 -19.87 -21.32 75.42
N ARG A 735 -19.73 -20.15 74.79
CA ARG A 735 -19.07 -18.97 75.39
C ARG A 735 -20.04 -17.97 76.05
N VAL A 736 -21.35 -18.15 75.89
CA VAL A 736 -22.37 -17.13 76.27
C VAL A 736 -23.31 -17.60 77.39
N VAL A 737 -23.06 -18.73 78.05
CA VAL A 737 -23.82 -19.14 79.25
C VAL A 737 -22.95 -18.90 80.50
N PRO A 738 -23.27 -17.93 81.38
CA PRO A 738 -22.63 -17.77 82.68
C PRO A 738 -23.17 -18.82 83.67
N GLN A 739 -22.29 -19.46 84.42
CA GLN A 739 -22.67 -20.31 85.55
C GLN A 739 -23.25 -19.44 86.68
N ILE A 740 -24.49 -19.70 87.08
CA ILE A 740 -25.07 -19.24 88.34
C ILE A 740 -24.66 -20.24 89.42
N SER A 741 -23.83 -19.81 90.37
CA SER A 741 -23.46 -20.58 91.56
C SER A 741 -24.48 -20.35 92.68
N ILE A 742 -25.08 -21.44 93.16
CA ILE A 742 -25.91 -21.50 94.37
C ILE A 742 -24.96 -21.68 95.56
N ILE A 743 -25.05 -20.80 96.57
CA ILE A 743 -24.33 -20.91 97.85
C ILE A 743 -25.30 -21.50 98.88
N GLN A 744 -24.88 -22.56 99.58
CA GLN A 744 -25.46 -23.03 100.83
C GLN A 744 -24.41 -22.87 101.94
N THR A 745 -24.88 -22.30 103.06
CA THR A 745 -24.21 -21.93 104.34
C THR A 745 -23.14 -20.85 104.29
#